data_AF-A0A336LYK2-F1
#
_entry.id   AF-A0A336LYK2-F1
#
_cell.length_a   1.000
_cell.length_b   1.000
_cell.length_c   1.000
_cell.angle_alpha   90.00
_cell.angle_beta   90.00
_cell.angle_gamma   90.00
#
_symmetry.space_group_name_H-M   'P 1'
#
loop_
_entity.id
_entity.type
_entity.pdbx_description
1 polymer ?
#
loop_
_entity_poly.entity_id
_entity_poly.type
_entity_poly.pdbx_seq_one_letter_code
_entity_poly.pdbx_strand_id
1 'polypeptide(L)'
;MEKSVRELESLVNSQKAQLNRYETRLKDVVTAYKGLLKEKEALEASLAAVSSKPSPSRETKSSENASTNESIKNENDEKPSTTNNNGVLELQEQISTLMNSLATLSAEKSRQEASFQNDKKQLRQEIAIKDKIILDLQEKVKKAGNRSNSDVEALKSKLIVEKHERELETKDHMARIRELQKLLTDERHLKESLEMQLNDLKAQFSQMQSEDGSNRKFTELKQELEEARAVIKEYEGRRKMFNEDSTSMFQKLQDEMALLKQQHAVAIQAEQKRALLAEETNRKLAARHEERVANLEAKLSELSCSYVRHRQQDQHNIAILKDKLARLNVAKVEEKSETKSKNIHELLDQILQLKKQLLIENAHVENPIDLSKIFVVTSNSQQGPNAEESISLLEYNKLKSELNAYMEENDSIKFSLDEQKAHIRTLQEKVKVLNRNIEEHETELSKKQIEFNQILITEKKKWKDALTSLENEYRSKISQLENELQKQRERSLTLLEEKDKEIKTLKTSFEIFIPGNPQMMNSVQEAANEFSNNPESDSEPTSYKTPAAQLSTLLNSKKFQNQGPTPGSNNESFHMLHYAHELARKDVEITNLRKAKYSAETALHQALHDKVTSQEELHEKISNLEDEVDRLKRYHSREGANLEYLKNVILSYLVSRDPESRKHMLNAIGAVLKFSPSEMNSISIFLGTGKK
;
A
#
# COMPACT_ATOMS: atom_id res chain seq x y z
N MET A 1 15.23 -3.66 -35.22
CA MET A 1 15.74 -2.70 -36.21
C MET A 1 15.32 -1.25 -35.91
N GLU A 2 14.06 -0.96 -35.56
CA GLU A 2 13.59 0.41 -35.28
C GLU A 2 14.32 1.15 -34.14
N LYS A 3 14.74 0.45 -33.07
CA LYS A 3 15.51 1.07 -31.97
C LYS A 3 16.87 1.59 -32.43
N SER A 4 17.55 0.84 -33.31
CA SER A 4 18.85 1.24 -33.87
C SER A 4 18.71 2.41 -34.85
N VAL A 5 17.60 2.49 -35.59
CA VAL A 5 17.30 3.63 -36.48
C VAL A 5 17.08 4.91 -35.66
N ARG A 6 16.33 4.87 -34.55
CA ARG A 6 16.14 6.03 -33.67
C ARG A 6 17.42 6.48 -32.98
N GLU A 7 18.28 5.55 -32.59
CA GLU A 7 19.58 5.88 -32.02
C GLU A 7 20.51 6.53 -33.05
N LEU A 8 20.54 6.03 -34.29
CA LEU A 8 21.25 6.69 -35.39
C LEU A 8 20.68 8.06 -35.72
N GLU A 9 19.36 8.23 -35.79
CA GLU A 9 18.72 9.52 -36.01
C GLU A 9 19.06 10.53 -34.90
N SER A 10 19.03 10.09 -33.65
CA SER A 10 19.46 10.90 -32.50
C SER A 10 20.92 11.33 -32.62
N LEU A 11 21.80 10.40 -33.03
CA LEU A 11 23.23 10.66 -33.21
C LEU A 11 23.48 11.63 -34.37
N VAL A 12 22.79 11.46 -35.51
CA VAL A 12 22.83 12.38 -36.65
C VAL A 12 22.32 13.77 -36.26
N ASN A 13 21.24 13.85 -35.48
CA ASN A 13 20.72 15.13 -34.99
C ASN A 13 21.68 15.82 -34.01
N SER A 14 22.33 15.06 -33.13
CA SER A 14 23.37 15.56 -32.24
C SER A 14 24.58 16.07 -33.02
N GLN A 15 25.04 15.33 -34.03
CA GLN A 15 26.13 15.74 -34.92
C GLN A 15 25.78 17.00 -35.72
N LYS A 16 24.56 17.10 -36.26
CA LYS A 16 24.08 18.33 -36.92
C LYS A 16 24.07 19.53 -35.97
N ALA A 17 23.63 19.34 -34.73
CA ALA A 17 23.64 20.39 -33.72
C ALA A 17 25.08 20.83 -33.37
N GLN A 18 26.02 19.89 -33.27
CA GLN A 18 27.44 20.20 -33.06
C GLN A 18 28.05 20.94 -34.25
N LEU A 19 27.79 20.50 -35.48
CA LEU A 19 28.25 21.18 -36.70
C LEU A 19 27.72 22.61 -36.78
N ASN A 20 26.44 22.84 -36.48
CA ASN A 20 25.88 24.20 -36.45
C ASN A 20 26.57 25.08 -35.38
N ARG A 21 26.91 24.52 -34.21
CA ARG A 21 27.66 25.25 -33.18
C ARG A 21 29.06 25.61 -33.66
N TYR A 22 29.76 24.69 -34.32
CA TYR A 22 31.08 24.96 -34.88
C TYR A 22 31.02 25.96 -36.03
N GLU A 23 30.03 25.88 -36.90
CA GLU A 23 29.82 26.83 -37.99
C GLU A 23 29.56 28.24 -37.45
N THR A 24 28.71 28.37 -36.44
CA THR A 24 28.43 29.66 -35.79
C THR A 24 29.69 30.23 -35.14
N ARG A 25 30.40 29.40 -34.35
CA ARG A 25 31.64 29.82 -33.70
C ARG A 25 32.73 30.21 -34.70
N LEU A 26 32.82 29.50 -35.83
CA LEU A 26 33.76 29.82 -36.90
C LEU A 26 33.39 31.14 -37.58
N LYS A 27 32.10 31.39 -37.85
CA LYS A 27 31.62 32.68 -38.37
C LYS A 27 31.97 33.83 -37.44
N ASP A 28 31.83 33.64 -36.13
CA ASP A 28 32.18 34.65 -35.12
C ASP A 28 33.69 34.90 -35.10
N VAL A 29 34.51 33.84 -35.13
CA VAL A 29 35.98 33.94 -35.19
C VAL A 29 36.44 34.63 -36.47
N VAL A 30 35.86 34.29 -37.62
CA VAL A 30 36.18 34.93 -38.91
C VAL A 30 35.78 36.41 -38.89
N THR A 31 34.65 36.75 -38.27
CA THR A 31 34.18 38.13 -38.15
C THR A 31 35.08 38.96 -37.23
N ALA A 32 35.50 38.39 -36.10
CA ALA A 32 36.47 38.99 -35.19
C ALA A 32 37.84 39.17 -35.85
N TYR A 33 38.32 38.15 -36.58
CA TYR A 33 39.57 38.22 -37.32
C TYR A 33 39.56 39.31 -38.40
N LYS A 34 38.45 39.45 -39.15
CA LYS A 34 38.28 40.53 -40.13
C LYS A 34 38.25 41.92 -39.48
N GLY A 35 37.66 42.06 -38.29
CA GLY A 35 37.70 43.31 -37.52
C GLY A 35 39.12 43.66 -37.09
N LEU A 36 39.82 42.70 -36.49
CA LEU A 36 41.21 42.86 -36.05
C LEU A 36 42.16 43.16 -37.21
N LEU A 37 41.93 42.56 -38.38
CA LEU A 37 42.71 42.84 -39.59
C LEU A 37 42.55 44.31 -40.02
N LYS A 38 41.33 44.85 -39.99
CA LYS A 38 41.08 46.27 -40.29
C LYS A 38 41.73 47.21 -39.29
N GLU A 39 41.72 46.85 -37.99
CA GLU A 39 42.43 47.62 -36.96
C GLU A 39 43.94 47.60 -37.22
N LYS A 40 44.49 46.43 -37.56
CA LYS A 40 45.90 46.26 -37.91
C LYS A 40 46.27 47.09 -39.14
N GLU A 41 45.51 47.00 -40.23
CA GLU A 41 45.73 47.78 -41.46
C GLU A 41 45.66 49.28 -41.19
N ALA A 42 44.70 49.74 -40.37
CA ALA A 42 44.59 51.15 -39.97
C ALA A 42 45.80 51.61 -39.12
N LEU A 43 46.29 50.77 -38.22
CA LEU A 43 47.47 51.06 -37.41
C LEU A 43 48.76 51.06 -38.23
N GLU A 44 48.91 50.13 -39.18
CA GLU A 44 50.05 50.08 -40.11
C GLU A 44 50.06 51.30 -41.05
N ALA A 45 48.90 51.71 -41.56
CA ALA A 45 48.77 52.95 -42.34
C ALA A 45 49.13 54.20 -41.51
N SER A 46 48.75 54.22 -40.23
CA SER A 46 49.13 55.29 -39.30
C SER A 46 50.62 55.32 -39.04
N LEU A 47 51.23 54.15 -38.84
CA LEU A 47 52.66 54.00 -38.59
C LEU A 47 53.48 54.43 -39.82
N ALA A 48 53.04 54.06 -41.02
CA ALA A 48 53.66 54.45 -42.27
C ALA A 48 53.63 55.97 -42.47
N ALA A 49 52.48 56.61 -42.23
CA ALA A 49 52.33 58.07 -42.32
C ALA A 49 53.19 58.84 -41.30
N VAL A 50 53.42 58.28 -40.12
CA VAL A 50 54.27 58.89 -39.07
C VAL A 50 55.76 58.62 -39.32
N SER A 51 56.11 57.49 -39.93
CA SER A 51 57.50 57.11 -40.21
C SER A 51 58.10 57.81 -41.43
N SER A 52 57.29 58.36 -42.34
CA SER A 52 57.74 59.22 -43.44
C SER A 52 58.10 60.62 -42.93
N LYS A 53 59.33 60.81 -42.43
CA LYS A 53 59.87 62.15 -42.12
C LYS A 53 60.15 62.94 -43.42
N PRO A 54 59.90 64.26 -43.46
CA PRO A 54 60.45 65.12 -44.51
C PRO A 54 61.95 65.35 -44.25
N SER A 55 62.81 64.92 -45.17
CA SER A 55 64.24 65.27 -45.15
C SER A 55 64.48 66.55 -45.97
N PRO A 56 65.24 67.54 -45.45
CA PRO A 56 65.70 68.65 -46.25
C PRO A 56 66.92 68.21 -47.08
N SER A 57 66.92 68.66 -48.32
CA SER A 57 67.97 68.56 -49.34
C SER A 57 69.42 68.60 -48.82
N ARG A 58 70.23 67.60 -49.22
CA ARG A 58 71.64 67.83 -49.57
C ARG A 58 72.07 66.86 -50.66
N GLU A 59 72.47 67.46 -51.77
CA GLU A 59 73.07 66.84 -52.94
C GLU A 59 74.33 66.05 -52.57
N THR A 60 74.48 64.85 -53.13
CA THR A 60 75.79 64.32 -53.51
C THR A 60 75.63 63.43 -54.73
N LYS A 61 76.35 63.82 -55.79
CA LYS A 61 76.44 63.19 -57.10
C LYS A 61 77.27 61.90 -57.05
N SER A 62 76.80 60.87 -57.76
CA SER A 62 77.60 59.88 -58.52
C SER A 62 76.58 59.02 -59.29
N SER A 63 76.23 59.40 -60.52
CA SER A 63 76.84 58.92 -61.78
C SER A 63 76.80 57.39 -61.90
N GLU A 64 75.87 56.86 -62.71
CA GLU A 64 76.19 56.22 -64.00
C GLU A 64 74.91 55.72 -64.72
N ASN A 65 74.75 56.22 -65.96
CA ASN A 65 74.36 55.53 -67.22
C ASN A 65 73.18 54.52 -67.23
N ALA A 66 72.28 54.47 -68.21
CA ALA A 66 72.07 55.23 -69.44
C ALA A 66 70.68 54.84 -70.01
N SER A 67 69.98 55.85 -70.58
CA SER A 67 69.14 55.89 -71.79
C SER A 67 68.47 54.58 -72.29
N THR A 68 67.21 54.55 -72.72
CA THR A 68 66.68 55.28 -73.89
C THR A 68 65.14 55.14 -74.04
N ASN A 69 64.49 56.25 -74.42
CA ASN A 69 63.35 56.48 -75.35
C ASN A 69 62.00 55.76 -75.15
N GLU A 70 60.81 56.32 -75.41
CA GLU A 70 60.27 57.55 -76.03
C GLU A 70 58.75 57.52 -75.70
N SER A 71 58.01 58.57 -75.33
CA SER A 71 57.45 59.62 -76.19
C SER A 71 56.32 60.28 -75.36
N ILE A 72 56.18 61.61 -75.40
CA ILE A 72 54.90 62.33 -75.63
C ILE A 72 55.19 63.84 -75.74
N LYS A 73 54.51 64.43 -76.71
CA LYS A 73 54.61 65.78 -77.26
C LYS A 73 54.18 66.89 -76.29
N ASN A 74 54.80 68.05 -76.53
CA ASN A 74 54.45 69.45 -76.24
C ASN A 74 52.92 69.74 -76.29
N GLU A 75 52.34 70.76 -75.64
CA GLU A 75 52.74 72.17 -75.49
C GLU A 75 52.10 72.82 -74.23
N ASN A 76 52.86 73.74 -73.61
CA ASN A 76 52.53 75.09 -73.06
C ASN A 76 51.20 75.28 -72.28
N ASP A 77 51.14 75.92 -71.10
CA ASP A 77 51.75 77.22 -70.78
C ASP A 77 51.74 77.50 -69.26
N GLU A 78 52.67 78.37 -68.86
CA GLU A 78 52.74 79.20 -67.63
C GLU A 78 52.84 78.53 -66.24
N LYS A 79 54.08 78.52 -65.73
CA LYS A 79 54.37 78.67 -64.29
C LYS A 79 54.17 80.13 -63.86
N PRO A 80 53.75 80.35 -62.60
CA PRO A 80 54.69 80.99 -61.70
C PRO A 80 55.00 80.14 -60.48
N SER A 81 56.25 80.26 -60.06
CA SER A 81 56.89 79.76 -58.84
C SER A 81 56.04 79.70 -57.56
N THR A 82 56.00 78.53 -56.91
CA THR A 82 55.90 78.41 -55.43
C THR A 82 56.50 77.08 -54.96
N THR A 83 57.81 77.09 -54.70
CA THR A 83 58.61 75.95 -54.20
C THR A 83 58.39 75.67 -52.68
N ASN A 84 57.25 76.06 -52.11
CA ASN A 84 56.92 75.83 -50.68
C ASN A 84 55.67 74.96 -50.44
N ASN A 85 55.00 74.47 -51.50
CA ASN A 85 53.73 73.73 -51.36
C ASN A 85 53.89 72.21 -51.22
N ASN A 86 55.03 71.62 -51.58
CA ASN A 86 55.18 70.15 -51.57
C ASN A 86 55.14 69.57 -50.15
N GLY A 87 55.82 70.20 -49.18
CA GLY A 87 55.76 69.75 -47.79
C GLY A 87 54.39 69.96 -47.13
N VAL A 88 53.63 70.97 -47.57
CA VAL A 88 52.26 71.21 -47.08
C VAL A 88 51.29 70.15 -47.61
N LEU A 89 51.43 69.76 -48.88
CA LEU A 89 50.63 68.69 -49.48
C LEU A 89 50.96 67.32 -48.87
N GLU A 90 52.23 67.01 -48.64
CA GLU A 90 52.66 65.77 -47.96
C GLU A 90 52.12 65.68 -46.52
N LEU A 91 52.18 66.79 -45.76
CA LEU A 91 51.59 66.86 -44.42
C LEU A 91 50.06 66.71 -44.45
N GLN A 92 49.40 67.28 -45.46
CA GLN A 92 47.95 67.18 -45.63
C GLN A 92 47.53 65.73 -45.96
N GLU A 93 48.33 65.00 -46.75
CA GLU A 93 48.12 63.58 -47.04
C GLU A 93 48.36 62.69 -45.80
N GLN A 94 49.39 62.98 -45.00
CA GLN A 94 49.64 62.31 -43.72
C GLN A 94 48.51 62.53 -42.71
N ILE A 95 48.01 63.76 -42.58
CA ILE A 95 46.86 64.09 -41.73
C ILE A 95 45.60 63.38 -42.22
N SER A 96 45.35 63.35 -43.53
CA SER A 96 44.22 62.64 -44.11
C SER A 96 44.29 61.12 -43.83
N THR A 97 45.48 60.55 -43.91
CA THR A 97 45.71 59.11 -43.63
C THR A 97 45.48 58.79 -42.17
N LEU A 98 45.99 59.61 -41.24
CA LEU A 98 45.75 59.47 -39.80
C LEU A 98 44.29 59.71 -39.41
N MET A 99 43.60 60.61 -40.11
CA MET A 99 42.17 60.86 -39.89
C MET A 99 41.33 59.64 -40.32
N ASN A 100 41.66 59.02 -41.45
CA ASN A 100 40.98 57.83 -41.95
C ASN A 100 41.24 56.59 -41.07
N SER A 101 42.46 56.43 -40.54
CA SER A 101 42.78 55.34 -39.61
C SER A 101 42.10 55.53 -38.26
N LEU A 102 42.07 56.76 -37.72
CA LEU A 102 41.32 57.10 -36.51
C LEU A 102 39.82 56.85 -36.68
N ALA A 103 39.25 57.22 -37.83
CA ALA A 103 37.84 56.96 -38.14
C ALA A 103 37.55 55.46 -38.19
N THR A 104 38.45 54.66 -38.77
CA THR A 104 38.32 53.19 -38.83
C THR A 104 38.39 52.55 -37.44
N LEU A 105 39.36 52.95 -36.61
CA LEU A 105 39.48 52.49 -35.22
C LEU A 105 38.29 52.93 -34.37
N SER A 106 37.79 54.15 -34.58
CA SER A 106 36.60 54.66 -33.88
C SER A 106 35.34 53.87 -34.27
N ALA A 107 35.17 53.55 -35.55
CA ALA A 107 34.06 52.75 -36.05
C ALA A 107 34.10 51.30 -35.52
N GLU A 108 35.28 50.65 -35.52
CA GLU A 108 35.41 49.28 -35.00
C GLU A 108 35.24 49.24 -33.47
N LYS A 109 35.78 50.22 -32.74
CA LYS A 109 35.52 50.38 -31.30
C LYS A 109 34.04 50.57 -30.99
N SER A 110 33.34 51.42 -31.75
CA SER A 110 31.90 51.62 -31.60
C SER A 110 31.10 50.35 -31.89
N ARG A 111 31.54 49.57 -32.89
CA ARG A 111 30.92 48.28 -33.25
C ARG A 111 31.10 47.24 -32.15
N GLN A 112 32.32 47.12 -31.60
CA GLN A 112 32.62 46.20 -30.49
C GLN A 112 31.83 46.60 -29.22
N GLU A 113 31.78 47.89 -28.89
CA GLU A 113 30.98 48.39 -27.76
C GLU A 113 29.48 48.09 -27.95
N ALA A 114 28.95 48.29 -29.16
CA ALA A 114 27.55 47.98 -29.46
C ALA A 114 27.25 46.47 -29.32
N SER A 115 28.14 45.58 -29.77
CA SER A 115 27.99 44.14 -29.54
C SER A 115 28.04 43.78 -28.06
N PHE A 116 28.95 44.37 -27.28
CA PHE A 116 29.05 44.12 -25.84
C PHE A 116 27.79 44.56 -25.09
N GLN A 117 27.24 45.72 -25.43
CA GLN A 117 25.98 46.19 -24.82
C GLN A 117 24.79 45.29 -25.19
N ASN A 118 24.75 44.76 -26.42
CA ASN A 118 23.72 43.81 -26.83
C ASN A 118 23.85 42.48 -26.07
N ASP A 119 25.06 41.92 -25.96
CA ASP A 119 25.32 40.68 -25.21
C ASP A 119 24.97 40.85 -23.73
N LYS A 120 25.35 41.98 -23.12
CA LYS A 120 24.98 42.32 -21.74
C LYS A 120 23.45 42.37 -21.57
N LYS A 121 22.72 42.90 -22.55
CA LYS A 121 21.25 42.93 -22.53
C LYS A 121 20.67 41.53 -22.68
N GLN A 122 21.18 40.72 -23.60
CA GLN A 122 20.75 39.34 -23.80
C GLN A 122 20.99 38.48 -22.56
N LEU A 123 22.18 38.54 -21.96
CA LEU A 123 22.48 37.82 -20.72
C LEU A 123 21.57 38.23 -19.58
N ARG A 124 21.24 39.53 -19.44
CA ARG A 124 20.25 40.00 -18.45
C ARG A 124 18.85 39.44 -18.71
N GLN A 125 18.43 39.36 -19.96
CA GLN A 125 17.15 38.76 -20.33
C GLN A 125 17.14 37.26 -20.05
N GLU A 126 18.20 36.52 -20.39
CA GLU A 126 18.32 35.10 -20.08
C GLU A 126 18.29 34.82 -18.58
N ILE A 127 18.99 35.63 -17.77
CA ILE A 127 18.96 35.53 -16.31
C ILE A 127 17.53 35.75 -15.81
N ALA A 128 16.85 36.80 -16.26
CA ALA A 128 15.47 37.08 -15.85
C ALA A 128 14.49 35.95 -16.24
N ILE A 129 14.67 35.33 -17.41
CA ILE A 129 13.86 34.19 -17.85
C ILE A 129 14.16 32.97 -16.96
N LYS A 130 15.43 32.67 -16.69
CA LYS A 130 15.83 31.56 -15.81
C LYS A 130 15.31 31.75 -14.39
N ASP A 131 15.40 32.96 -13.85
CA ASP A 131 14.86 33.29 -12.52
C ASP A 131 13.35 33.10 -12.47
N LYS A 132 12.61 33.51 -13.51
CA LYS A 132 11.17 33.24 -13.61
C LYS A 132 10.86 31.75 -13.64
N ILE A 133 11.61 30.96 -14.41
CA ILE A 133 11.44 29.50 -14.45
C ILE A 133 11.74 28.86 -13.09
N ILE A 134 12.78 29.33 -12.40
CA ILE A 134 13.11 28.85 -11.05
C ILE A 134 11.97 29.14 -10.08
N LEU A 135 11.39 30.35 -10.11
CA LEU A 135 10.24 30.71 -9.28
C LEU A 135 9.01 29.84 -9.58
N ASP A 136 8.67 29.65 -10.85
CA ASP A 136 7.54 28.79 -11.25
C ASP A 136 7.75 27.33 -10.83
N LEU A 137 8.98 26.81 -10.93
CA LEU A 137 9.32 25.47 -10.47
C LEU A 137 9.26 25.35 -8.95
N GLN A 138 9.76 26.35 -8.20
CA GLN A 138 9.64 26.40 -6.75
C GLN A 138 8.17 26.44 -6.30
N GLU A 139 7.32 27.21 -6.99
CA GLU A 139 5.89 27.25 -6.70
C GLU A 139 5.20 25.92 -6.99
N LYS A 140 5.55 25.25 -8.10
CA LYS A 140 5.05 23.91 -8.43
C LYS A 140 5.46 22.88 -7.39
N VAL A 141 6.72 22.88 -6.95
CA VAL A 141 7.22 22.00 -5.88
C VAL A 141 6.47 22.27 -4.58
N LYS A 142 6.26 23.54 -4.21
CA LYS A 142 5.49 23.91 -3.01
C LYS A 142 4.04 23.45 -3.09
N LYS A 143 3.37 23.64 -4.23
CA LYS A 143 1.99 23.16 -4.45
C LYS A 143 1.89 21.64 -4.39
N ALA A 144 2.84 20.92 -5.00
CA ALA A 144 2.90 19.46 -4.93
C ALA A 144 3.13 18.96 -3.49
N GLY A 145 4.03 19.63 -2.74
CA GLY A 145 4.26 19.35 -1.32
C GLY A 145 3.01 19.56 -0.46
N ASN A 146 2.31 20.69 -0.65
CA ASN A 146 1.05 20.96 0.06
C ASN A 146 -0.03 19.93 -0.26
N ARG A 147 -0.14 19.50 -1.52
CA ARG A 147 -1.11 18.47 -1.93
C ARG A 147 -0.79 17.12 -1.31
N SER A 148 0.48 16.71 -1.36
CA SER A 148 0.95 15.48 -0.71
C SER A 148 0.69 15.51 0.80
N ASN A 149 0.96 16.63 1.48
CA ASN A 149 0.65 16.79 2.91
C ASN A 149 -0.85 16.66 3.19
N SER A 150 -1.70 17.32 2.39
CA SER A 150 -3.16 17.21 2.52
C SER A 150 -3.66 15.77 2.32
N ASP A 151 -3.08 15.03 1.37
CA ASP A 151 -3.44 13.64 1.11
C ASP A 151 -3.00 12.74 2.29
N VAL A 152 -1.82 12.99 2.86
CA VAL A 152 -1.33 12.29 4.06
C VAL A 152 -2.22 12.58 5.27
N GLU A 153 -2.64 13.83 5.49
CA GLU A 153 -3.58 14.17 6.56
C GLU A 153 -4.94 13.50 6.39
N ALA A 154 -5.48 13.49 5.17
CA ALA A 154 -6.74 12.79 4.87
C ALA A 154 -6.64 11.28 5.12
N LEU A 155 -5.52 10.64 4.75
CA LEU A 155 -5.28 9.22 5.03
C LEU A 155 -5.14 8.94 6.52
N LYS A 156 -4.45 9.81 7.26
CA LYS A 156 -4.36 9.72 8.74
C LYS A 156 -5.75 9.80 9.37
N SER A 157 -6.59 10.75 8.95
CA SER A 157 -7.96 10.88 9.45
C SER A 157 -8.79 9.63 9.15
N LYS A 158 -8.72 9.08 7.93
CA LYS A 158 -9.41 7.83 7.57
C LYS A 158 -8.95 6.64 8.42
N LEU A 159 -7.64 6.51 8.63
CA LEU A 159 -7.08 5.43 9.46
C LEU A 159 -7.55 5.53 10.91
N ILE A 160 -7.65 6.75 11.46
CA ILE A 160 -8.16 6.97 12.82
C ILE A 160 -9.63 6.52 12.92
N VAL A 161 -10.45 6.86 11.92
CA VAL A 161 -11.86 6.44 11.87
C VAL A 161 -11.97 4.91 11.78
N GLU A 162 -11.23 4.29 10.86
CA GLU A 162 -11.25 2.82 10.71
C GLU A 162 -10.79 2.10 11.99
N LYS A 163 -9.78 2.65 12.68
CA LYS A 163 -9.35 2.12 13.98
C LYS A 163 -10.47 2.20 15.02
N HIS A 164 -11.19 3.31 15.06
CA HIS A 164 -12.30 3.49 15.99
C HIS A 164 -13.48 2.57 15.65
N GLU A 165 -13.80 2.40 14.36
CA GLU A 165 -14.82 1.46 13.89
C GLU A 165 -14.47 0.02 14.28
N ARG A 166 -13.24 -0.43 14.05
CA ARG A 166 -12.79 -1.76 14.51
C ARG A 166 -12.83 -1.91 16.03
N GLU A 167 -12.53 -0.85 16.78
CA GLU A 167 -12.64 -0.87 18.24
C GLU A 167 -14.12 -0.96 18.70
N LEU A 168 -15.03 -0.29 18.00
CA LEU A 168 -16.47 -0.40 18.24
C LEU A 168 -17.00 -1.79 17.91
N GLU A 169 -16.65 -2.34 16.75
CA GLU A 169 -17.03 -3.71 16.36
C GLU A 169 -16.54 -4.74 17.36
N THR A 170 -15.29 -4.64 17.84
CA THR A 170 -14.76 -5.55 18.85
C THR A 170 -15.46 -5.40 20.20
N LYS A 171 -15.84 -4.17 20.59
CA LYS A 171 -16.69 -3.92 21.77
C LYS A 171 -18.09 -4.53 21.63
N ASP A 172 -18.71 -4.40 20.47
CA ASP A 172 -20.03 -4.96 20.18
C ASP A 172 -20.00 -6.49 20.13
N HIS A 173 -18.97 -7.08 19.52
CA HIS A 173 -18.73 -8.52 19.55
C HIS A 173 -18.57 -9.02 20.98
N MET A 174 -17.81 -8.31 21.81
CA MET A 174 -17.65 -8.65 23.23
C MET A 174 -18.96 -8.53 24.01
N ALA A 175 -19.78 -7.51 23.71
CA ALA A 175 -21.11 -7.36 24.33
C ALA A 175 -22.04 -8.51 23.94
N ARG A 176 -22.08 -8.89 22.66
CA ARG A 176 -22.84 -10.04 22.16
C ARG A 176 -22.37 -11.35 22.80
N ILE A 177 -21.06 -11.55 22.96
CA ILE A 177 -20.52 -12.75 23.64
C ILE A 177 -20.97 -12.78 25.11
N ARG A 178 -20.92 -11.65 25.82
CA ARG A 178 -21.41 -11.57 27.21
C ARG A 178 -22.90 -11.87 27.32
N GLU A 179 -23.70 -11.39 26.36
CA GLU A 179 -25.13 -11.69 26.30
C GLU A 179 -25.40 -13.17 26.01
N LEU A 180 -24.71 -13.77 25.05
CA LEU A 180 -24.81 -15.21 24.76
C LEU A 180 -24.36 -16.07 25.94
N GLN A 181 -23.29 -15.68 26.63
CA GLN A 181 -22.85 -16.35 27.85
C GLN A 181 -23.92 -16.26 28.96
N LYS A 182 -24.56 -15.10 29.12
CA LYS A 182 -25.65 -14.91 30.07
C LYS A 182 -26.87 -15.79 29.72
N LEU A 183 -27.27 -15.81 28.46
CA LEU A 183 -28.37 -16.67 28.01
C LEU A 183 -28.05 -18.16 28.26
N LEU A 184 -26.82 -18.60 27.99
CA LEU A 184 -26.39 -19.96 28.28
C LEU A 184 -26.44 -20.28 29.78
N THR A 185 -26.03 -19.34 30.64
CA THR A 185 -26.13 -19.54 32.10
C THR A 185 -27.58 -19.57 32.57
N ASP A 186 -28.43 -18.71 32.02
CA ASP A 186 -29.86 -18.66 32.35
C ASP A 186 -30.56 -19.96 31.89
N GLU A 187 -30.24 -20.48 30.70
CA GLU A 187 -30.72 -21.77 30.20
C GLU A 187 -30.23 -22.95 31.06
N ARG A 188 -28.97 -22.92 31.51
CA ARG A 188 -28.43 -23.95 32.43
C ARG A 188 -29.13 -23.91 33.78
N HIS A 189 -29.31 -22.73 34.38
CA HIS A 189 -30.03 -22.58 35.63
C HIS A 189 -31.50 -22.99 35.51
N LEU A 190 -32.15 -22.66 34.39
CA LEU A 190 -33.52 -23.11 34.13
C LEU A 190 -33.59 -24.63 34.00
N LYS A 191 -32.66 -25.23 33.27
CA LYS A 191 -32.55 -26.69 33.14
C LYS A 191 -32.33 -27.36 34.49
N GLU A 192 -31.39 -26.88 35.30
CA GLU A 192 -31.12 -27.38 36.65
C GLU A 192 -32.36 -27.26 37.55
N SER A 193 -33.08 -26.12 37.48
CA SER A 193 -34.32 -25.92 38.23
C SER A 193 -35.41 -26.90 37.80
N LEU A 194 -35.57 -27.16 36.50
CA LEU A 194 -36.54 -28.12 35.99
C LEU A 194 -36.15 -29.56 36.33
N GLU A 195 -34.85 -29.91 36.26
CA GLU A 195 -34.34 -31.21 36.68
C GLU A 195 -34.54 -31.43 38.18
N MET A 196 -34.34 -30.40 39.01
CA MET A 196 -34.64 -30.45 40.45
C MET A 196 -36.13 -30.68 40.69
N GLN A 197 -37.02 -29.93 40.03
CA GLN A 197 -38.46 -30.14 40.14
C GLN A 197 -38.89 -31.54 39.67
N LEU A 198 -38.29 -32.06 38.60
CA LEU A 198 -38.57 -33.40 38.09
C LEU A 198 -38.08 -34.47 39.06
N ASN A 199 -36.90 -34.28 39.65
CA ASN A 199 -36.36 -35.16 40.69
C ASN A 199 -37.21 -35.13 41.96
N ASP A 200 -37.69 -33.96 42.39
CA ASP A 200 -38.60 -33.82 43.54
C ASP A 200 -39.93 -34.51 43.27
N LEU A 201 -40.54 -34.28 42.11
CA LEU A 201 -41.76 -34.99 41.70
C LEU A 201 -41.52 -36.49 41.62
N LYS A 202 -40.40 -36.93 41.05
CA LYS A 202 -40.03 -38.34 40.97
C LYS A 202 -39.83 -38.95 42.36
N ALA A 203 -39.19 -38.23 43.28
CA ALA A 203 -39.03 -38.64 44.67
C ALA A 203 -40.38 -38.74 45.37
N GLN A 204 -41.27 -37.77 45.19
CA GLN A 204 -42.65 -37.80 45.70
C GLN A 204 -43.45 -38.97 45.11
N PHE A 205 -43.31 -39.25 43.81
CA PHE A 205 -43.96 -40.38 43.15
C PHE A 205 -43.40 -41.72 43.64
N SER A 206 -42.07 -41.87 43.77
CA SER A 206 -41.44 -43.06 44.33
C SER A 206 -41.82 -43.26 45.80
N GLN A 207 -41.90 -42.17 46.57
CA GLN A 207 -42.38 -42.19 47.94
C GLN A 207 -43.86 -42.53 48.01
N MET A 208 -44.71 -42.12 47.05
CA MET A 208 -46.12 -42.51 47.02
C MET A 208 -46.36 -43.96 46.55
N GLN A 209 -45.49 -44.51 45.70
CA GLN A 209 -45.61 -45.88 45.16
C GLN A 209 -45.04 -46.96 46.08
N SER A 210 -44.16 -46.63 47.03
CA SER A 210 -43.73 -47.60 48.03
C SER A 210 -44.86 -47.91 49.02
N GLU A 211 -44.98 -49.17 49.46
CA GLU A 211 -45.95 -49.58 50.50
C GLU A 211 -45.79 -48.75 51.79
N ASP A 212 -44.56 -48.32 52.10
CA ASP A 212 -44.23 -47.42 53.20
C ASP A 212 -44.80 -46.01 53.03
N GLY A 213 -45.03 -45.51 51.81
CA GLY A 213 -45.63 -44.21 51.55
C GLY A 213 -47.14 -44.16 51.72
N SER A 214 -47.81 -45.20 51.26
CA SER A 214 -49.23 -45.40 51.56
C SER A 214 -49.44 -45.68 53.04
N ASN A 215 -48.54 -46.44 53.68
CA ASN A 215 -48.51 -46.58 55.13
C ASN A 215 -48.20 -45.25 55.83
N ARG A 216 -47.29 -44.41 55.33
CA ARG A 216 -46.99 -43.08 55.90
C ARG A 216 -48.19 -42.15 55.81
N LYS A 217 -48.86 -42.05 54.66
CA LYS A 217 -50.12 -41.30 54.55
C LYS A 217 -51.21 -41.86 55.48
N PHE A 218 -51.27 -43.17 55.63
CA PHE A 218 -52.22 -43.81 56.56
C PHE A 218 -51.84 -43.59 58.03
N THR A 219 -50.56 -43.56 58.38
CA THR A 219 -50.06 -43.24 59.73
C THR A 219 -50.15 -41.76 60.03
N GLU A 220 -49.89 -40.88 59.06
CA GLU A 220 -50.06 -39.43 59.16
C GLU A 220 -51.53 -39.08 59.28
N LEU A 221 -52.43 -39.67 58.50
CA LEU A 221 -53.88 -39.49 58.71
C LEU A 221 -54.36 -40.04 60.05
N LYS A 222 -53.77 -41.16 60.53
CA LYS A 222 -54.05 -41.67 61.88
C LYS A 222 -53.50 -40.74 62.96
N GLN A 223 -52.30 -40.21 62.76
CA GLN A 223 -51.61 -39.31 63.68
C GLN A 223 -52.28 -37.94 63.69
N GLU A 224 -52.71 -37.37 62.57
CA GLU A 224 -53.50 -36.14 62.49
C GLU A 224 -54.86 -36.31 63.16
N LEU A 225 -55.46 -37.50 63.07
CA LEU A 225 -56.71 -37.80 63.78
C LEU A 225 -56.46 -37.95 65.30
N GLU A 226 -55.31 -38.47 65.70
CA GLU A 226 -54.87 -38.58 67.08
C GLU A 226 -54.37 -37.24 67.65
N GLU A 227 -53.74 -36.39 66.85
CA GLU A 227 -53.30 -35.04 67.15
C GLU A 227 -54.48 -34.08 67.18
N ALA A 228 -55.47 -34.17 66.28
CA ALA A 228 -56.71 -33.42 66.42
C ALA A 228 -57.42 -33.79 67.73
N ARG A 229 -57.38 -35.06 68.15
CA ARG A 229 -57.87 -35.51 69.47
C ARG A 229 -56.99 -35.00 70.62
N ALA A 230 -55.67 -34.97 70.45
CA ALA A 230 -54.72 -34.50 71.46
C ALA A 230 -54.74 -32.98 71.59
N VAL A 231 -54.93 -32.23 70.52
CA VAL A 231 -55.07 -30.78 70.45
C VAL A 231 -56.41 -30.36 71.08
N ILE A 232 -57.48 -31.12 70.89
CA ILE A 232 -58.71 -30.93 71.69
C ILE A 232 -58.40 -31.12 73.20
N LYS A 233 -57.64 -32.16 73.55
CA LYS A 233 -57.20 -32.46 74.93
C LYS A 233 -56.16 -31.46 75.48
N GLU A 234 -55.36 -30.85 74.62
CA GLU A 234 -54.31 -29.89 74.93
C GLU A 234 -54.89 -28.47 74.98
N TYR A 235 -55.86 -28.09 74.16
CA TYR A 235 -56.62 -26.84 74.35
C TYR A 235 -57.40 -26.87 75.68
N GLU A 236 -57.85 -28.03 76.13
CA GLU A 236 -58.40 -28.25 77.48
C GLU A 236 -57.32 -28.11 78.59
N GLY A 237 -56.08 -28.51 78.33
CA GLY A 237 -54.95 -28.43 79.28
C GLY A 237 -54.16 -27.11 79.27
N ARG A 238 -54.01 -26.47 78.11
CA ARG A 238 -53.13 -25.32 77.80
C ARG A 238 -53.82 -23.97 78.02
N ARG A 239 -55.15 -23.96 78.17
CA ARG A 239 -55.87 -22.85 78.83
C ARG A 239 -55.34 -22.55 80.24
N LYS A 240 -54.63 -23.48 80.88
CA LYS A 240 -54.11 -23.34 82.25
C LYS A 240 -52.63 -22.91 82.35
N MET A 241 -51.83 -22.88 81.28
CA MET A 241 -50.37 -22.65 81.39
C MET A 241 -49.75 -21.69 80.36
N PHE A 242 -50.52 -21.05 79.48
CA PHE A 242 -49.98 -20.23 78.39
C PHE A 242 -50.12 -18.71 78.64
N ASN A 243 -49.41 -18.13 79.62
CA ASN A 243 -49.48 -16.67 79.81
C ASN A 243 -48.15 -15.94 80.04
N GLU A 244 -47.00 -16.60 80.14
CA GLU A 244 -45.76 -15.89 80.54
C GLU A 244 -44.58 -16.03 79.55
N ASP A 245 -44.35 -17.18 78.91
CA ASP A 245 -43.17 -17.34 78.03
C ASP A 245 -43.32 -16.81 76.59
N SER A 246 -44.55 -16.60 76.11
CA SER A 246 -44.79 -16.14 74.73
C SER A 246 -44.47 -14.65 74.53
N THR A 247 -44.46 -13.87 75.60
CA THR A 247 -44.31 -12.40 75.52
C THR A 247 -42.87 -11.97 75.24
N SER A 248 -41.86 -12.69 75.74
CA SER A 248 -40.46 -12.27 75.58
C SER A 248 -39.86 -12.61 74.20
N MET A 249 -40.26 -13.74 73.62
CA MET A 249 -39.77 -14.17 72.31
C MET A 249 -40.43 -13.40 71.16
N PHE A 250 -41.71 -13.06 71.33
CA PHE A 250 -42.44 -12.20 70.39
C PHE A 250 -41.80 -10.82 70.26
N GLN A 251 -41.31 -10.24 71.37
CA GLN A 251 -40.67 -8.92 71.35
C GLN A 251 -39.39 -8.89 70.50
N LYS A 252 -38.54 -9.93 70.59
CA LYS A 252 -37.30 -10.01 69.79
C LYS A 252 -37.57 -10.18 68.30
N LEU A 253 -38.55 -11.02 67.95
CA LEU A 253 -39.01 -11.19 66.58
C LEU A 253 -39.61 -9.89 66.01
N GLN A 254 -40.29 -9.11 66.85
CA GLN A 254 -40.84 -7.82 66.47
C GLN A 254 -39.74 -6.79 66.14
N ASP A 255 -38.65 -6.78 66.91
CA ASP A 255 -37.49 -5.89 66.69
C ASP A 255 -36.68 -6.29 65.44
N GLU A 256 -36.45 -7.59 65.22
CA GLU A 256 -35.78 -8.09 63.99
C GLU A 256 -36.61 -7.80 62.74
N MET A 257 -37.93 -7.97 62.80
CA MET A 257 -38.84 -7.59 61.72
C MET A 257 -38.82 -6.09 61.42
N ALA A 258 -38.68 -5.24 62.44
CA ALA A 258 -38.58 -3.80 62.26
C ALA A 258 -37.27 -3.41 61.56
N LEU A 259 -36.15 -4.01 61.97
CA LEU A 259 -34.83 -3.78 61.37
C LEU A 259 -34.80 -4.24 59.91
N LEU A 260 -35.35 -5.42 59.61
CA LEU A 260 -35.37 -5.96 58.25
C LEU A 260 -36.24 -5.08 57.33
N LYS A 261 -37.40 -4.62 57.82
CA LYS A 261 -38.26 -3.67 57.09
C LYS A 261 -37.53 -2.36 56.79
N GLN A 262 -36.76 -1.83 57.74
CA GLN A 262 -35.98 -0.62 57.54
C GLN A 262 -34.89 -0.82 56.48
N GLN A 263 -34.16 -1.94 56.51
CA GLN A 263 -33.14 -2.27 55.51
C GLN A 263 -33.74 -2.41 54.11
N HIS A 264 -34.87 -3.11 53.97
CA HIS A 264 -35.57 -3.24 52.70
C HIS A 264 -36.09 -1.89 52.19
N ALA A 265 -36.61 -1.03 53.05
CA ALA A 265 -37.07 0.30 52.66
C ALA A 265 -35.92 1.15 52.07
N VAL A 266 -34.72 1.11 52.69
CA VAL A 266 -33.54 1.80 52.18
C VAL A 266 -33.05 1.19 50.87
N ALA A 267 -33.04 -0.14 50.75
CA ALA A 267 -32.65 -0.83 49.52
C ALA A 267 -33.59 -0.51 48.34
N ILE A 268 -34.91 -0.48 48.58
CA ILE A 268 -35.91 -0.10 47.58
C ILE A 268 -35.71 1.35 47.14
N GLN A 269 -35.47 2.28 48.05
CA GLN A 269 -35.22 3.68 47.69
C GLN A 269 -33.92 3.86 46.89
N ALA A 270 -32.87 3.10 47.21
CA ALA A 270 -31.63 3.11 46.46
C ALA A 270 -31.83 2.56 45.04
N GLU A 271 -32.56 1.45 44.90
CA GLU A 271 -32.86 0.85 43.59
C GLU A 271 -33.79 1.74 42.76
N GLN A 272 -34.79 2.39 43.36
CA GLN A 272 -35.64 3.38 42.69
C GLN A 272 -34.82 4.56 42.14
N LYS A 273 -33.88 5.11 42.93
CA LYS A 273 -32.99 6.18 42.45
C LYS A 273 -32.09 5.70 41.30
N ARG A 274 -31.57 4.47 41.39
CA ARG A 274 -30.76 3.87 40.33
C ARG A 274 -31.57 3.66 39.05
N ALA A 275 -32.80 3.20 39.16
CA ALA A 275 -33.72 3.02 38.04
C ALA A 275 -34.07 4.35 37.35
N LEU A 276 -34.36 5.41 38.12
CA LEU A 276 -34.64 6.74 37.57
C LEU A 276 -33.45 7.32 36.81
N LEU A 277 -32.22 7.18 37.34
CA LEU A 277 -31.02 7.62 36.63
C LEU A 277 -30.80 6.83 35.34
N ALA A 278 -31.01 5.51 35.36
CA ALA A 278 -30.94 4.67 34.17
C ALA A 278 -31.98 5.10 33.12
N GLU A 279 -33.21 5.36 33.55
CA GLU A 279 -34.29 5.85 32.67
C GLU A 279 -33.95 7.20 32.03
N GLU A 280 -33.40 8.15 32.80
CA GLU A 280 -32.98 9.46 32.26
C GLU A 280 -31.86 9.31 31.22
N THR A 281 -30.89 8.41 31.46
CA THR A 281 -29.83 8.13 30.48
C THR A 281 -30.36 7.49 29.21
N ASN A 282 -31.29 6.54 29.32
CA ASN A 282 -31.95 5.91 28.19
C ASN A 282 -32.79 6.92 27.40
N ARG A 283 -33.50 7.82 28.08
CA ARG A 283 -34.27 8.89 27.44
C ARG A 283 -33.38 9.83 26.63
N LYS A 284 -32.22 10.22 27.16
CA LYS A 284 -31.23 11.05 26.42
C LYS A 284 -30.65 10.32 25.21
N LEU A 285 -30.40 9.01 25.34
CA LEU A 285 -29.90 8.19 24.25
C LEU A 285 -30.97 8.04 23.15
N ALA A 286 -32.22 7.76 23.53
CA ALA A 286 -33.36 7.66 22.61
C ALA A 286 -33.57 8.97 21.81
N ALA A 287 -33.52 10.14 22.48
CA ALA A 287 -33.64 11.42 21.80
C ALA A 287 -32.53 11.65 20.75
N ARG A 288 -31.28 11.24 21.02
CA ARG A 288 -30.19 11.31 20.04
C ARG A 288 -30.38 10.34 18.87
N HIS A 289 -30.95 9.16 19.13
CA HIS A 289 -31.29 8.21 18.07
C HIS A 289 -32.41 8.75 17.20
N GLU A 290 -33.46 9.33 17.80
CA GLU A 290 -34.57 9.97 17.09
C GLU A 290 -34.08 11.11 16.20
N GLU A 291 -33.20 11.99 16.69
CA GLU A 291 -32.60 13.07 15.89
C GLU A 291 -31.79 12.51 14.70
N ARG A 292 -31.03 11.42 14.92
CA ARG A 292 -30.29 10.78 13.83
C ARG A 292 -31.22 10.17 12.79
N VAL A 293 -32.30 9.50 13.23
CA VAL A 293 -33.30 8.91 12.34
C VAL A 293 -33.99 10.01 11.55
N ALA A 294 -34.43 11.10 12.19
CA ALA A 294 -35.03 12.25 11.52
C ALA A 294 -34.10 12.86 10.45
N ASN A 295 -32.81 12.99 10.73
CA ASN A 295 -31.83 13.48 9.75
C ASN A 295 -31.63 12.50 8.58
N LEU A 296 -31.62 11.19 8.84
CA LEU A 296 -31.54 10.17 7.79
C LEU A 296 -32.82 10.13 6.94
N GLU A 297 -33.99 10.26 7.56
CA GLU A 297 -35.28 10.35 6.88
C GLU A 297 -35.37 11.61 6.02
N ALA A 298 -34.91 12.76 6.52
CA ALA A 298 -34.82 13.99 5.73
C ALA A 298 -33.93 13.79 4.50
N LYS A 299 -32.75 13.22 4.66
CA LYS A 299 -31.83 12.93 3.54
C LYS A 299 -32.41 11.90 2.57
N LEU A 300 -33.10 10.87 3.06
CA LEU A 300 -33.82 9.90 2.23
C LEU A 300 -34.97 10.56 1.47
N SER A 301 -35.68 11.51 2.08
CA SER A 301 -36.75 12.26 1.43
C SER A 301 -36.20 13.13 0.29
N GLU A 302 -35.04 13.75 0.47
CA GLU A 302 -34.36 14.54 -0.57
C GLU A 302 -33.90 13.66 -1.74
N LEU A 303 -33.28 12.52 -1.44
CA LEU A 303 -32.90 11.52 -2.44
C LEU A 303 -34.12 10.96 -3.18
N SER A 304 -35.19 10.62 -2.46
CA SER A 304 -36.46 10.16 -3.04
C SER A 304 -37.07 11.22 -3.97
N CYS A 305 -37.10 12.49 -3.55
CA CYS A 305 -37.59 13.59 -4.38
C CYS A 305 -36.79 13.78 -5.67
N SER A 306 -35.45 13.66 -5.61
CA SER A 306 -34.59 13.73 -6.80
C SER A 306 -34.81 12.54 -7.75
N TYR A 307 -34.98 11.34 -7.21
CA TYR A 307 -35.28 10.14 -8.00
C TYR A 307 -36.65 10.25 -8.67
N VAL A 308 -37.69 10.69 -7.94
CA VAL A 308 -39.03 10.94 -8.50
C VAL A 308 -38.97 11.98 -9.61
N ARG A 309 -38.18 13.05 -9.46
CA ARG A 309 -37.97 14.06 -10.49
C ARG A 309 -37.33 13.48 -11.75
N HIS A 310 -36.27 12.67 -11.61
CA HIS A 310 -35.64 11.99 -12.75
C HIS A 310 -36.60 11.00 -13.42
N ARG A 311 -37.36 10.23 -12.65
CA ARG A 311 -38.38 9.32 -13.18
C ARG A 311 -39.47 10.06 -13.97
N GLN A 312 -39.92 11.22 -13.52
CA GLN A 312 -40.86 12.06 -14.27
C GLN A 312 -40.25 12.58 -15.58
N GLN A 313 -38.98 12.99 -15.55
CA GLN A 313 -38.26 13.40 -16.75
C GLN A 313 -38.13 12.25 -17.76
N ASP A 314 -37.82 11.04 -17.29
CA ASP A 314 -37.75 9.86 -18.14
C ASP A 314 -39.12 9.45 -18.69
N GLN A 315 -40.17 9.51 -17.89
CA GLN A 315 -41.55 9.29 -18.36
C GLN A 315 -41.95 10.29 -19.44
N HIS A 316 -41.55 11.56 -19.28
CA HIS A 316 -41.77 12.60 -20.28
C HIS A 316 -41.00 12.32 -21.58
N ASN A 317 -39.73 11.93 -21.47
CA ASN A 317 -38.92 11.52 -22.63
C ASN A 317 -39.49 10.29 -23.34
N ILE A 318 -39.94 9.30 -22.56
CA ILE A 318 -40.61 8.09 -23.09
C ILE A 318 -41.92 8.49 -23.78
N ALA A 319 -42.69 9.43 -23.24
CA ALA A 319 -43.91 9.91 -23.89
C ALA A 319 -43.61 10.60 -25.24
N ILE A 320 -42.57 11.42 -25.32
CA ILE A 320 -42.11 12.02 -26.58
C ILE A 320 -41.66 10.95 -27.58
N LEU A 321 -40.91 9.95 -27.14
CA LEU A 321 -40.49 8.83 -27.98
C LEU A 321 -41.67 7.98 -28.43
N LYS A 322 -42.64 7.72 -27.55
CA LYS A 322 -43.89 7.03 -27.90
C LYS A 322 -44.72 7.82 -28.91
N ASP A 323 -44.80 9.15 -28.81
CA ASP A 323 -45.49 9.97 -29.81
C ASP A 323 -44.78 9.91 -31.17
N LYS A 324 -43.44 9.92 -31.17
CA LYS A 324 -42.64 9.67 -32.39
C LYS A 324 -42.86 8.27 -32.96
N LEU A 325 -42.95 7.26 -32.09
CA LEU A 325 -43.17 5.85 -32.47
C LEU A 325 -44.61 5.61 -32.94
N ALA A 326 -45.60 6.31 -32.36
CA ALA A 326 -46.98 6.30 -32.81
C ALA A 326 -47.11 6.94 -34.19
N ARG A 327 -46.45 8.09 -34.44
CA ARG A 327 -46.35 8.68 -35.79
C ARG A 327 -45.69 7.74 -36.79
N LEU A 328 -44.73 6.92 -36.36
CA LEU A 328 -44.09 5.86 -37.17
C LEU A 328 -44.96 4.60 -37.34
N ASN A 329 -45.79 4.23 -36.35
CA ASN A 329 -46.65 3.04 -36.37
C ASN A 329 -47.99 3.27 -37.10
N VAL A 330 -48.52 4.50 -37.12
CA VAL A 330 -49.65 4.86 -37.99
C VAL A 330 -49.30 4.67 -39.47
N ALA A 331 -48.00 4.71 -39.81
CA ALA A 331 -47.52 4.37 -41.14
C ALA A 331 -47.35 2.86 -41.41
N LYS A 332 -47.69 1.96 -40.45
CA LYS A 332 -47.30 0.54 -40.55
C LYS A 332 -48.34 -0.51 -40.13
N VAL A 333 -49.56 -0.15 -39.71
CA VAL A 333 -50.54 -1.14 -39.21
C VAL A 333 -51.95 -0.87 -39.74
N GLU A 334 -52.17 -1.19 -41.02
CA GLU A 334 -53.44 -1.80 -41.45
C GLU A 334 -53.17 -3.29 -41.62
N GLU A 335 -53.53 -4.13 -40.63
CA GLU A 335 -54.09 -5.47 -40.84
C GLU A 335 -54.24 -6.28 -39.52
N LYS A 336 -55.51 -6.53 -39.18
CA LYS A 336 -56.12 -7.77 -38.66
C LYS A 336 -55.72 -8.34 -37.29
N SER A 337 -56.74 -8.48 -36.44
CA SER A 337 -56.89 -9.61 -35.53
C SER A 337 -58.36 -10.01 -35.35
N GLU A 338 -58.69 -11.28 -35.59
CA GLU A 338 -59.90 -11.96 -35.13
C GLU A 338 -59.56 -13.43 -34.84
N THR A 339 -60.02 -13.98 -33.71
CA THR A 339 -60.33 -15.42 -33.55
C THR A 339 -61.35 -15.64 -32.41
N LYS A 340 -62.38 -16.45 -32.69
CA LYS A 340 -63.49 -16.86 -31.79
C LYS A 340 -63.34 -18.34 -31.39
N SER A 341 -63.81 -18.71 -30.20
CA SER A 341 -63.99 -20.10 -29.70
C SER A 341 -65.48 -20.40 -29.50
N LYS A 342 -65.94 -21.62 -29.81
CA LYS A 342 -67.37 -22.05 -29.82
C LYS A 342 -67.85 -22.51 -28.43
N ASN A 343 -69.12 -22.23 -28.11
CA ASN A 343 -69.73 -22.39 -26.77
C ASN A 343 -70.51 -23.72 -26.60
N ILE A 344 -70.48 -24.27 -25.38
CA ILE A 344 -71.18 -25.49 -24.88
C ILE A 344 -72.69 -25.53 -25.21
N HIS A 345 -73.31 -24.37 -25.42
CA HIS A 345 -74.71 -24.28 -25.85
C HIS A 345 -74.97 -24.90 -27.23
N GLU A 346 -74.01 -24.84 -28.17
CA GLU A 346 -74.17 -25.46 -29.50
C GLU A 346 -74.22 -27.00 -29.43
N LEU A 347 -73.58 -27.61 -28.42
CA LEU A 347 -73.63 -29.06 -28.21
C LEU A 347 -74.95 -29.51 -27.60
N LEU A 348 -75.53 -28.71 -26.71
CA LEU A 348 -76.80 -29.02 -26.05
C LEU A 348 -77.95 -28.92 -27.05
N ASP A 349 -77.88 -27.96 -27.96
CA ASP A 349 -78.82 -27.83 -29.08
C ASP A 349 -78.73 -29.02 -30.03
N GLN A 350 -77.52 -29.53 -30.32
CA GLN A 350 -77.34 -30.73 -31.15
C GLN A 350 -77.96 -32.00 -30.52
N ILE A 351 -77.83 -32.18 -29.20
CA ILE A 351 -78.42 -33.35 -28.50
C ILE A 351 -79.94 -33.28 -28.53
N LEU A 352 -80.52 -32.10 -28.33
CA LEU A 352 -81.97 -31.90 -28.43
C LEU A 352 -82.46 -32.11 -29.87
N GLN A 353 -81.67 -31.71 -30.87
CA GLN A 353 -81.97 -31.94 -32.28
C GLN A 353 -81.99 -33.43 -32.62
N LEU A 354 -81.00 -34.19 -32.14
CA LEU A 354 -80.92 -35.65 -32.33
C LEU A 354 -82.07 -36.39 -31.63
N LYS A 355 -82.44 -35.99 -30.41
CA LYS A 355 -83.60 -36.54 -29.71
C LYS A 355 -84.90 -36.31 -30.47
N LYS A 356 -85.05 -35.12 -31.07
CA LYS A 356 -86.23 -34.77 -31.87
C LYS A 356 -86.26 -35.56 -33.18
N GLN A 357 -85.12 -35.75 -33.83
CA GLN A 357 -85.00 -36.59 -35.03
C GLN A 357 -85.34 -38.06 -34.74
N LEU A 358 -84.91 -38.61 -33.61
CA LEU A 358 -85.17 -40.00 -33.24
C LEU A 358 -86.65 -40.25 -32.92
N LEU A 359 -87.34 -39.27 -32.33
CA LEU A 359 -88.79 -39.32 -32.13
C LEU A 359 -89.57 -39.24 -33.45
N ILE A 360 -89.11 -38.44 -34.41
CA ILE A 360 -89.74 -38.29 -35.73
C ILE A 360 -89.55 -39.57 -36.55
N GLU A 361 -88.35 -40.15 -36.57
CA GLU A 361 -88.09 -41.40 -37.28
C GLU A 361 -88.85 -42.58 -36.66
N ASN A 362 -88.94 -42.65 -35.33
CA ASN A 362 -89.72 -43.69 -34.67
C ASN A 362 -91.24 -43.60 -34.94
N ALA A 363 -91.75 -42.43 -35.36
CA ALA A 363 -93.13 -42.26 -35.80
C ALA A 363 -93.36 -42.66 -37.27
N HIS A 364 -92.29 -42.78 -38.07
CA HIS A 364 -92.33 -43.17 -39.48
C HIS A 364 -92.11 -44.67 -39.72
N VAL A 365 -91.77 -45.45 -38.69
CA VAL A 365 -91.62 -46.91 -38.76
C VAL A 365 -92.99 -47.59 -38.56
N GLU A 366 -93.34 -48.55 -39.42
CA GLU A 366 -94.65 -49.25 -39.43
C GLU A 366 -94.98 -49.99 -38.12
N ASN A 367 -94.00 -50.19 -37.24
CA ASN A 367 -94.18 -50.60 -35.84
C ASN A 367 -93.45 -49.60 -34.92
N PRO A 368 -94.15 -48.63 -34.30
CA PRO A 368 -93.52 -47.68 -33.40
C PRO A 368 -92.96 -48.41 -32.17
N ILE A 369 -91.64 -48.27 -31.97
CA ILE A 369 -90.98 -48.81 -30.78
C ILE A 369 -91.40 -47.93 -29.60
N ASP A 370 -91.85 -48.55 -28.50
CA ASP A 370 -92.17 -47.83 -27.27
C ASP A 370 -90.87 -47.30 -26.64
N LEU A 371 -90.46 -46.10 -27.08
CA LEU A 371 -89.26 -45.41 -26.62
C LEU A 371 -89.29 -45.12 -25.11
N SER A 372 -90.47 -45.19 -24.48
CA SER A 372 -90.63 -45.06 -23.03
C SER A 372 -89.84 -46.13 -22.27
N LYS A 373 -89.66 -47.34 -22.83
CA LYS A 373 -88.89 -48.42 -22.20
C LYS A 373 -87.37 -48.30 -22.37
N ILE A 374 -86.89 -47.49 -23.32
CA ILE A 374 -85.46 -47.21 -23.53
C ILE A 374 -85.03 -46.01 -22.68
N PHE A 375 -85.92 -45.03 -22.50
CA PHE A 375 -85.69 -43.90 -21.61
C PHE A 375 -85.90 -44.23 -20.11
N VAL A 376 -86.53 -45.37 -19.79
CA VAL A 376 -86.62 -45.90 -18.43
C VAL A 376 -85.45 -46.86 -18.17
N VAL A 377 -84.31 -46.27 -17.81
CA VAL A 377 -83.23 -47.01 -17.15
C VAL A 377 -83.70 -47.34 -15.73
N THR A 378 -84.26 -48.54 -15.59
CA THR A 378 -84.25 -49.43 -14.40
C THR A 378 -84.23 -48.77 -13.01
N SER A 379 -85.39 -48.73 -12.35
CA SER A 379 -85.50 -48.52 -10.89
C SER A 379 -86.21 -49.66 -10.14
N ASN A 380 -86.39 -50.84 -10.76
CA ASN A 380 -87.14 -51.95 -10.15
C ASN A 380 -86.26 -53.18 -9.88
N SER A 381 -85.85 -53.36 -8.62
CA SER A 381 -85.26 -54.62 -8.11
C SER A 381 -85.80 -54.91 -6.69
N GLN A 382 -87.04 -55.39 -6.57
CA GLN A 382 -87.51 -56.11 -5.37
C GLN A 382 -88.48 -57.22 -5.74
N GLN A 383 -87.99 -58.47 -5.76
CA GLN A 383 -88.61 -59.71 -5.25
C GLN A 383 -87.62 -60.87 -5.56
N GLY A 384 -87.24 -61.65 -4.53
CA GLY A 384 -86.07 -62.57 -4.50
C GLY A 384 -86.22 -63.89 -5.27
N PRO A 385 -85.36 -64.92 -5.08
CA PRO A 385 -84.29 -65.10 -4.08
C PRO A 385 -82.94 -65.53 -4.72
N ASN A 386 -81.92 -64.67 -4.76
CA ASN A 386 -80.58 -65.07 -5.19
C ASN A 386 -79.56 -64.79 -4.08
N ALA A 387 -79.41 -65.75 -3.16
CA ALA A 387 -78.33 -65.71 -2.17
C ALA A 387 -76.96 -65.63 -2.87
N GLU A 388 -76.77 -66.27 -4.02
CA GLU A 388 -75.51 -66.21 -4.80
C GLU A 388 -75.26 -64.85 -5.44
N GLU A 389 -76.29 -64.14 -5.91
CA GLU A 389 -76.13 -62.82 -6.52
C GLU A 389 -75.94 -61.74 -5.44
N SER A 390 -76.56 -61.90 -4.27
CA SER A 390 -76.33 -61.02 -3.12
C SER A 390 -74.95 -61.23 -2.50
N ILE A 391 -74.43 -62.47 -2.47
CA ILE A 391 -73.05 -62.79 -2.06
C ILE A 391 -72.05 -62.26 -3.10
N SER A 392 -72.29 -62.48 -4.39
CA SER A 392 -71.44 -61.96 -5.47
C SER A 392 -71.42 -60.43 -5.51
N LEU A 393 -72.55 -59.77 -5.25
CA LEU A 393 -72.64 -58.31 -5.16
C LEU A 393 -71.93 -57.77 -3.92
N LEU A 394 -72.01 -58.48 -2.78
CA LEU A 394 -71.26 -58.15 -1.57
C LEU A 394 -69.74 -58.32 -1.77
N GLU A 395 -69.31 -59.37 -2.45
CA GLU A 395 -67.91 -59.64 -2.76
C GLU A 395 -67.36 -58.63 -3.78
N TYR A 396 -68.14 -58.29 -4.81
CA TYR A 396 -67.84 -57.20 -5.74
C TYR A 396 -67.74 -55.84 -5.02
N ASN A 397 -68.64 -55.55 -4.09
CA ASN A 397 -68.59 -54.31 -3.30
C ASN A 397 -67.38 -54.26 -2.35
N LYS A 398 -66.98 -55.40 -1.77
CA LYS A 398 -65.73 -55.50 -0.99
C LYS A 398 -64.51 -55.27 -1.87
N LEU A 399 -64.40 -55.95 -3.01
CA LEU A 399 -63.29 -55.76 -3.95
C LEU A 399 -63.22 -54.33 -4.47
N LYS A 400 -64.37 -53.70 -4.72
CA LYS A 400 -64.45 -52.29 -5.13
C LYS A 400 -64.02 -51.33 -4.01
N SER A 401 -64.38 -51.62 -2.76
CA SER A 401 -63.93 -50.84 -1.60
C SER A 401 -62.42 -50.99 -1.39
N GLU A 402 -61.87 -52.19 -1.55
CA GLU A 402 -60.43 -52.45 -1.48
C GLU A 402 -59.68 -51.75 -2.62
N LEU A 403 -60.20 -51.82 -3.86
CA LEU A 403 -59.64 -51.11 -5.00
C LEU A 403 -59.62 -49.60 -4.79
N ASN A 404 -60.71 -49.03 -4.26
CA ASN A 404 -60.78 -47.61 -3.94
C ASN A 404 -59.79 -47.24 -2.82
N ALA A 405 -59.63 -48.07 -1.80
CA ALA A 405 -58.65 -47.86 -0.73
C ALA A 405 -57.21 -47.87 -1.28
N TYR A 406 -56.88 -48.82 -2.15
CA TYR A 406 -55.58 -48.86 -2.83
C TYR A 406 -55.36 -47.69 -3.78
N MET A 407 -56.43 -47.16 -4.40
CA MET A 407 -56.35 -45.95 -5.22
C MET A 407 -56.06 -44.70 -4.37
N GLU A 408 -56.76 -44.52 -3.26
CA GLU A 408 -56.52 -43.43 -2.31
C GLU A 408 -55.11 -43.50 -1.71
N GLU A 409 -54.63 -44.70 -1.37
CA GLU A 409 -53.26 -44.92 -0.92
C GLU A 409 -52.24 -44.56 -2.00
N ASN A 410 -52.46 -44.97 -3.25
CA ASN A 410 -51.59 -44.61 -4.38
C ASN A 410 -51.56 -43.10 -4.62
N ASP A 411 -52.69 -42.42 -4.48
CA ASP A 411 -52.77 -40.97 -4.67
C ASP A 411 -52.08 -40.22 -3.52
N SER A 412 -52.18 -40.72 -2.29
CA SER A 412 -51.40 -40.22 -1.14
C SER A 412 -49.88 -40.39 -1.36
N ILE A 413 -49.45 -41.57 -1.82
CA ILE A 413 -48.03 -41.84 -2.15
C ILE A 413 -47.55 -40.93 -3.28
N LYS A 414 -48.35 -40.73 -4.32
CA LYS A 414 -48.01 -39.79 -5.42
C LYS A 414 -47.87 -38.36 -4.93
N PHE A 415 -48.76 -37.90 -4.06
CA PHE A 415 -48.69 -36.56 -3.49
C PHE A 415 -47.39 -36.38 -2.69
N SER A 416 -47.07 -37.33 -1.81
CA SER A 416 -45.81 -37.34 -1.04
C SER A 416 -44.57 -37.38 -1.95
N LEU A 417 -44.61 -38.17 -3.02
CA LEU A 417 -43.54 -38.25 -4.02
C LEU A 417 -43.33 -36.91 -4.75
N ASP A 418 -44.40 -36.20 -5.08
CA ASP A 418 -44.32 -34.91 -5.76
C ASP A 418 -43.84 -33.78 -4.83
N GLU A 419 -44.18 -33.84 -3.54
CA GLU A 419 -43.62 -32.96 -2.50
C GLU A 419 -42.10 -33.19 -2.34
N GLN A 420 -41.67 -34.45 -2.27
CA GLN A 420 -40.23 -34.80 -2.23
C GLN A 420 -39.49 -34.35 -3.49
N LYS A 421 -40.09 -34.51 -4.68
CA LYS A 421 -39.51 -33.97 -5.93
C LYS A 421 -39.40 -32.45 -5.90
N ALA A 422 -40.38 -31.74 -5.33
CA ALA A 422 -40.30 -30.29 -5.17
C ALA A 422 -39.16 -29.89 -4.23
N HIS A 423 -38.98 -30.60 -3.11
CA HIS A 423 -37.84 -30.42 -2.22
C HIS A 423 -36.50 -30.67 -2.91
N ILE A 424 -36.37 -31.76 -3.66
CA ILE A 424 -35.17 -32.06 -4.46
C ILE A 424 -34.88 -30.93 -5.44
N ARG A 425 -35.88 -30.38 -6.15
CA ARG A 425 -35.68 -29.23 -7.04
C ARG A 425 -35.19 -28.00 -6.29
N THR A 426 -35.79 -27.66 -5.14
CA THR A 426 -35.33 -26.50 -4.35
C THR A 426 -33.91 -26.69 -3.81
N LEU A 427 -33.52 -27.90 -3.42
CA LEU A 427 -32.15 -28.20 -3.02
C LEU A 427 -31.18 -28.10 -4.20
N GLN A 428 -31.56 -28.59 -5.38
CA GLN A 428 -30.76 -28.43 -6.60
C GLN A 428 -30.59 -26.96 -6.98
N GLU A 429 -31.63 -26.12 -6.83
CA GLU A 429 -31.55 -24.67 -7.03
C GLU A 429 -30.57 -24.03 -6.04
N LYS A 430 -30.66 -24.39 -4.75
CA LYS A 430 -29.74 -23.90 -3.71
C LYS A 430 -28.30 -24.30 -3.99
N VAL A 431 -28.05 -25.55 -4.42
CA VAL A 431 -26.70 -26.01 -4.79
C VAL A 431 -26.16 -25.19 -5.97
N LYS A 432 -26.98 -24.88 -6.98
CA LYS A 432 -26.55 -24.02 -8.10
C LYS A 432 -26.18 -22.61 -7.64
N VAL A 433 -26.99 -22.01 -6.76
CA VAL A 433 -26.70 -20.66 -6.22
C VAL A 433 -25.43 -20.69 -5.36
N LEU A 434 -25.25 -21.69 -4.50
CA LEU A 434 -24.04 -21.84 -3.70
C LEU A 434 -22.79 -22.02 -4.56
N ASN A 435 -22.86 -22.85 -5.61
CA ASN A 435 -21.75 -23.01 -6.55
C ASN A 435 -21.42 -21.69 -7.25
N ARG A 436 -22.43 -20.93 -7.69
CA ARG A 436 -22.22 -19.61 -8.28
C ARG A 436 -21.55 -18.63 -7.31
N ASN A 437 -21.98 -18.62 -6.05
CA ASN A 437 -21.35 -17.78 -5.02
C ASN A 437 -19.90 -18.21 -4.75
N ILE A 438 -19.61 -19.51 -4.76
CA ILE A 438 -18.23 -20.02 -4.63
C ILE A 438 -17.39 -19.54 -5.81
N GLU A 439 -17.87 -19.68 -7.06
CA GLU A 439 -17.18 -19.17 -8.25
C GLU A 439 -16.96 -17.64 -8.17
N GLU A 440 -17.96 -16.87 -7.73
CA GLU A 440 -17.83 -15.43 -7.55
C GLU A 440 -16.73 -15.09 -6.51
N HIS A 441 -16.73 -15.75 -5.35
CA HIS A 441 -15.68 -15.56 -4.34
C HIS A 441 -14.29 -16.00 -4.80
N GLU A 442 -14.18 -17.10 -5.57
CA GLU A 442 -12.91 -17.53 -6.17
C GLU A 442 -12.38 -16.48 -7.14
N THR A 443 -13.24 -15.88 -7.97
CA THR A 443 -12.82 -14.81 -8.89
C THR A 443 -12.41 -13.54 -8.13
N GLU A 444 -13.08 -13.19 -7.04
CA GLU A 444 -12.70 -12.05 -6.18
C GLU A 444 -11.36 -12.27 -5.50
N LEU A 445 -11.12 -13.47 -4.95
CA LEU A 445 -9.84 -13.84 -4.36
C LEU A 445 -8.72 -13.81 -5.40
N SER A 446 -8.97 -14.34 -6.60
CA SER A 446 -8.03 -14.28 -7.72
C SER A 446 -7.68 -12.85 -8.10
N LYS A 447 -8.66 -11.95 -8.21
CA LYS A 447 -8.44 -10.51 -8.48
C LYS A 447 -7.59 -9.86 -7.39
N LYS A 448 -7.94 -10.06 -6.11
CA LYS A 448 -7.15 -9.53 -4.98
C LYS A 448 -5.71 -10.05 -5.00
N GLN A 449 -5.52 -11.32 -5.34
CA GLN A 449 -4.18 -11.90 -5.46
C GLN A 449 -3.38 -11.27 -6.61
N ILE A 450 -4.00 -10.99 -7.75
CA ILE A 450 -3.36 -10.26 -8.85
C ILE A 450 -3.01 -8.83 -8.44
N GLU A 451 -3.92 -8.11 -7.76
CA GLU A 451 -3.68 -6.76 -7.26
C GLU A 451 -2.51 -6.71 -6.27
N PHE A 452 -2.47 -7.62 -5.28
CA PHE A 452 -1.35 -7.71 -4.35
C PHE A 452 -0.02 -8.01 -5.06
N ASN A 453 -0.04 -8.92 -6.05
CA ASN A 453 1.15 -9.20 -6.85
C ASN A 453 1.62 -7.96 -7.64
N GLN A 454 0.69 -7.18 -8.22
CA GLN A 454 1.03 -5.94 -8.90
C GLN A 454 1.62 -4.91 -7.94
N ILE A 455 1.02 -4.71 -6.77
CA ILE A 455 1.55 -3.81 -5.72
C ILE A 455 2.97 -4.24 -5.35
N LEU A 456 3.19 -5.53 -5.09
CA LEU A 456 4.50 -6.07 -4.72
C LEU A 456 5.55 -5.87 -5.82
N ILE A 457 5.18 -6.03 -7.09
CA ILE A 457 6.05 -5.76 -8.24
C ILE A 457 6.40 -4.27 -8.31
N THR A 458 5.41 -3.37 -8.15
CA THR A 458 5.66 -1.93 -8.20
C THR A 458 6.53 -1.46 -7.04
N GLU A 459 6.33 -2.00 -5.85
CA GLU A 459 7.13 -1.72 -4.66
C GLU A 459 8.58 -2.19 -4.87
N LYS A 460 8.77 -3.44 -5.31
CA LYS A 460 10.10 -3.96 -5.68
C LYS A 460 10.80 -3.10 -6.73
N LYS A 461 10.06 -2.61 -7.73
CA LYS A 461 10.61 -1.72 -8.75
C LYS A 461 11.05 -0.38 -8.16
N LYS A 462 10.24 0.26 -7.31
CA LYS A 462 10.60 1.52 -6.64
C LYS A 462 11.87 1.37 -5.81
N TRP A 463 12.01 0.29 -5.04
CA TRP A 463 13.20 0.04 -4.23
C TRP A 463 14.43 -0.24 -5.09
N LYS A 464 14.27 -0.95 -6.21
CA LYS A 464 15.34 -1.15 -7.18
C LYS A 464 15.78 0.17 -7.81
N ASP A 465 14.83 1.03 -8.20
CA ASP A 465 15.13 2.34 -8.77
C ASP A 465 15.83 3.25 -7.73
N ALA A 466 15.38 3.24 -6.47
CA ALA A 466 16.02 3.95 -5.37
C ALA A 466 17.46 3.47 -5.11
N LEU A 467 17.69 2.15 -5.13
CA LEU A 467 19.03 1.57 -5.01
C LEU A 467 19.94 2.04 -6.15
N THR A 468 19.47 1.99 -7.40
CA THR A 468 20.26 2.46 -8.54
C THR A 468 20.56 3.96 -8.49
N SER A 469 19.62 4.78 -7.98
CA SER A 469 19.86 6.21 -7.78
C SER A 469 20.96 6.44 -6.74
N LEU A 470 20.91 5.73 -5.62
CA LEU A 470 21.93 5.84 -4.57
C LEU A 470 23.31 5.34 -5.04
N GLU A 471 23.36 4.24 -5.80
CA GLU A 471 24.59 3.77 -6.44
C GLU A 471 25.18 4.81 -7.39
N ASN A 472 24.33 5.50 -8.17
CA ASN A 472 24.75 6.56 -9.07
C ASN A 472 25.26 7.80 -8.31
N GLU A 473 24.64 8.17 -7.20
CA GLU A 473 25.12 9.24 -6.32
C GLU A 473 26.50 8.94 -5.75
N TYR A 474 26.72 7.71 -5.25
CA TYR A 474 28.03 7.29 -4.76
C TYR A 474 29.07 7.24 -5.88
N ARG A 475 28.73 6.70 -7.06
CA ARG A 475 29.61 6.74 -8.24
C ARG A 475 30.00 8.17 -8.63
N SER A 476 29.04 9.09 -8.59
CA SER A 476 29.31 10.51 -8.85
C SER A 476 30.23 11.11 -7.80
N LYS A 477 30.00 10.80 -6.51
CA LYS A 477 30.85 11.30 -5.43
C LYS A 477 32.28 10.77 -5.51
N ILE A 478 32.45 9.49 -5.86
CA ILE A 478 33.76 8.87 -6.11
C ILE A 478 34.46 9.60 -7.26
N SER A 479 33.77 9.81 -8.39
CA SER A 479 34.34 10.53 -9.53
C SER A 479 34.74 11.98 -9.19
N GLN A 480 33.99 12.67 -8.34
CA GLN A 480 34.37 14.00 -7.84
C GLN A 480 35.66 13.95 -7.02
N LEU A 481 35.77 13.01 -6.08
CA LEU A 481 36.97 12.84 -5.24
C LEU A 481 38.20 12.46 -6.06
N GLU A 482 38.04 11.57 -7.05
CA GLU A 482 39.10 11.22 -8.00
C GLU A 482 39.57 12.44 -8.79
N ASN A 483 38.65 13.28 -9.27
CA ASN A 483 38.99 14.51 -9.97
C ASN A 483 39.70 15.53 -9.06
N GLU A 484 39.28 15.67 -7.81
CA GLU A 484 39.96 16.53 -6.84
C GLU A 484 41.39 16.05 -6.56
N LEU A 485 41.57 14.74 -6.39
CA LEU A 485 42.86 14.12 -6.17
C LEU A 485 43.77 14.25 -7.40
N GLN A 486 43.22 14.09 -8.61
CA GLN A 486 43.95 14.32 -9.86
C GLN A 486 44.40 15.78 -9.97
N LYS A 487 43.53 16.75 -9.66
CA LYS A 487 43.90 18.17 -9.61
C LYS A 487 44.99 18.46 -8.57
N GLN A 488 44.97 17.79 -7.42
CA GLN A 488 46.04 17.93 -6.42
C GLN A 488 47.37 17.37 -6.93
N ARG A 489 47.35 16.20 -7.59
CA ARG A 489 48.54 15.63 -8.24
C ARG A 489 49.10 16.57 -9.31
N GLU A 490 48.25 17.13 -10.15
CA GLU A 490 48.65 18.10 -11.18
C GLU A 490 49.25 19.37 -10.55
N ARG A 491 48.61 19.96 -9.54
CA ARG A 491 49.15 21.12 -8.81
C ARG A 491 50.50 20.81 -8.14
N SER A 492 50.64 19.62 -7.57
CA SER A 492 51.89 19.19 -6.94
C SER A 492 52.98 19.02 -7.99
N LEU A 493 52.65 18.46 -9.16
CA LEU A 493 53.59 18.27 -10.27
C LEU A 493 54.03 19.62 -10.84
N THR A 494 53.10 20.56 -11.06
CA THR A 494 53.45 21.91 -11.52
C THR A 494 54.32 22.66 -10.51
N LEU A 495 54.04 22.54 -9.21
CA LEU A 495 54.89 23.13 -8.16
C LEU A 495 56.29 22.51 -8.18
N LEU A 496 56.40 21.19 -8.39
CA LEU A 496 57.68 20.50 -8.50
C LEU A 496 58.46 20.99 -9.74
N GLU A 497 57.79 21.14 -10.88
CA GLU A 497 58.40 21.71 -12.10
C GLU A 497 58.86 23.16 -11.91
N GLU A 498 58.09 23.98 -11.19
CA GLU A 498 58.49 25.35 -10.83
C GLU A 498 59.73 25.35 -9.93
N LYS A 499 59.77 24.48 -8.92
CA LYS A 499 60.95 24.31 -8.06
C LYS A 499 62.15 23.78 -8.81
N ASP A 500 61.97 22.85 -9.74
CA ASP A 500 63.05 22.37 -10.60
C ASP A 500 63.57 23.47 -11.54
N LYS A 501 62.68 24.34 -12.06
CA LYS A 501 63.09 25.52 -12.83
C LYS A 501 63.86 26.50 -11.95
N GLU A 502 63.38 26.78 -10.74
CA GLU A 502 64.07 27.64 -9.77
C GLU A 502 65.46 27.06 -9.44
N ILE A 503 65.57 25.77 -9.13
CA ILE A 503 66.84 25.08 -8.90
C ILE A 503 67.75 25.17 -10.13
N LYS A 504 67.23 24.96 -11.34
CA LYS A 504 68.02 25.12 -12.57
C LYS A 504 68.51 26.56 -12.74
N THR A 505 67.66 27.56 -12.53
CA THR A 505 68.08 28.97 -12.60
C THR A 505 69.11 29.31 -11.53
N LEU A 506 68.97 28.79 -10.31
CA LEU A 506 69.94 28.96 -9.24
C LEU A 506 71.25 28.27 -9.59
N LYS A 507 71.23 27.03 -10.08
CA LYS A 507 72.42 26.32 -10.55
C LYS A 507 73.12 27.05 -11.69
N THR A 508 72.39 27.47 -12.72
CA THR A 508 72.94 28.26 -13.83
C THR A 508 73.50 29.59 -13.33
N SER A 509 72.81 30.29 -12.42
CA SER A 509 73.33 31.52 -11.82
C SER A 509 74.60 31.25 -11.00
N PHE A 510 74.63 30.15 -10.24
CA PHE A 510 75.77 29.75 -9.42
C PHE A 510 76.98 29.34 -10.30
N GLU A 511 76.72 28.68 -11.42
CA GLU A 511 77.73 28.29 -12.42
C GLU A 511 78.25 29.50 -13.22
N ILE A 512 77.41 30.52 -13.44
CA ILE A 512 77.82 31.82 -14.00
C ILE A 512 78.65 32.63 -12.99
N PHE A 513 78.28 32.61 -11.70
CA PHE A 513 78.99 33.34 -10.64
C PHE A 513 80.25 32.62 -10.13
N ILE A 514 80.39 31.32 -10.37
CA ILE A 514 81.56 30.52 -10.03
C ILE A 514 81.97 29.69 -11.26
N PRO A 515 82.73 30.29 -12.21
CA PRO A 515 83.29 29.52 -13.30
C PRO A 515 84.46 28.69 -12.78
N GLY A 516 84.23 27.39 -12.60
CA GLY A 516 85.26 26.37 -12.44
C GLY A 516 86.01 26.37 -11.10
N ASN A 517 85.52 25.58 -10.14
CA ASN A 517 86.43 24.95 -9.18
C ASN A 517 85.95 23.52 -8.83
N PRO A 518 86.54 22.46 -9.40
CA PRO A 518 86.14 21.07 -9.21
C PRO A 518 86.65 20.49 -7.88
N GLN A 519 86.56 21.25 -6.78
CA GLN A 519 86.97 20.79 -5.44
C GLN A 519 85.85 20.83 -4.39
N MET A 520 84.67 21.37 -4.71
CA MET A 520 83.56 21.46 -3.73
C MET A 520 82.46 20.42 -3.92
N MET A 521 82.57 19.52 -4.91
CA MET A 521 81.56 18.48 -5.18
C MET A 521 81.85 17.15 -4.46
N ASN A 522 83.04 16.97 -3.88
CA ASN A 522 83.41 15.73 -3.19
C ASN A 522 83.04 15.69 -1.70
N SER A 523 82.61 16.80 -1.09
CA SER A 523 82.29 16.87 0.34
C SER A 523 80.83 16.57 0.70
N VAL A 524 79.97 16.29 -0.29
CA VAL A 524 78.56 15.93 -0.05
C VAL A 524 78.33 14.41 -0.08
N GLN A 525 79.26 13.64 -0.63
CA GLN A 525 79.10 12.18 -0.77
C GLN A 525 79.44 11.40 0.52
N GLU A 526 80.11 12.01 1.50
CA GLU A 526 80.50 11.36 2.76
C GLU A 526 79.43 11.44 3.86
N ALA A 527 78.43 12.33 3.74
CA ALA A 527 77.36 12.47 4.74
C ALA A 527 76.13 11.56 4.50
N ALA A 528 76.09 10.83 3.38
CA ALA A 528 74.96 9.95 3.02
C ALA A 528 75.14 8.49 3.48
N ASN A 529 76.29 8.12 4.07
CA ASN A 529 76.65 6.73 4.33
C ASN A 529 76.54 6.27 5.80
N GLU A 530 75.91 7.05 6.69
CA GLU A 530 75.74 6.72 8.11
C GLU A 530 74.30 6.34 8.54
N PHE A 531 73.39 6.03 7.60
CA PHE A 531 72.01 5.61 7.96
C PHE A 531 71.57 4.27 7.38
N SER A 532 72.51 3.38 7.07
CA SER A 532 72.19 2.03 6.59
C SER A 532 73.00 0.99 7.34
N ASN A 533 72.69 0.76 8.62
CA ASN A 533 73.07 -0.44 9.38
C ASN A 533 72.23 -0.56 10.67
N ASN A 534 71.07 -1.22 10.63
CA ASN A 534 70.82 -2.51 11.32
C ASN A 534 69.32 -2.87 11.41
N PRO A 535 69.02 -4.19 11.55
CA PRO A 535 67.78 -4.82 11.13
C PRO A 535 66.79 -5.12 12.29
N GLU A 536 65.57 -5.46 11.89
CA GLU A 536 64.56 -6.33 12.55
C GLU A 536 64.37 -6.26 14.08
N SER A 537 63.18 -5.82 14.50
CA SER A 537 62.42 -6.54 15.54
C SER A 537 60.92 -6.21 15.47
N ASP A 538 60.14 -7.29 15.51
CA ASP A 538 58.69 -7.36 15.63
C ASP A 538 58.13 -6.53 16.81
N SER A 539 57.08 -5.74 16.56
CA SER A 539 55.88 -5.68 17.40
C SER A 539 54.79 -4.75 16.84
N GLU A 540 53.58 -5.31 16.82
CA GLU A 540 52.27 -4.76 16.42
C GLU A 540 51.84 -3.44 17.11
N PRO A 541 50.79 -2.75 16.61
CA PRO A 541 50.78 -1.32 16.39
C PRO A 541 50.14 -0.51 17.52
N THR A 542 50.81 0.55 17.96
CA THR A 542 50.23 1.54 18.88
C THR A 542 50.10 2.90 18.20
N SER A 543 48.84 3.32 18.01
CA SER A 543 48.37 4.72 18.01
C SER A 543 49.23 5.76 17.26
N TYR A 544 48.85 6.04 16.02
CA TYR A 544 49.37 7.17 15.24
C TYR A 544 49.10 8.50 15.94
N LYS A 545 50.11 9.01 16.65
CA LYS A 545 50.22 10.44 16.97
C LYS A 545 50.73 11.17 15.73
N THR A 546 49.94 12.11 15.24
CA THR A 546 50.21 12.94 14.06
C THR A 546 51.45 13.84 14.23
N PRO A 547 52.15 14.21 13.12
CA PRO A 547 53.36 15.05 13.10
C PRO A 547 53.14 16.55 13.44
N ALA A 548 52.11 16.89 14.22
CA ALA A 548 51.73 18.27 14.51
C ALA A 548 52.47 18.88 15.71
N ALA A 549 53.09 18.05 16.57
CA ALA A 549 53.69 18.51 17.84
C ALA A 549 55.13 19.06 17.71
N GLN A 550 55.79 18.90 16.55
CA GLN A 550 57.17 19.36 16.37
C GLN A 550 57.28 20.76 15.77
N LEU A 551 56.20 21.31 15.18
CA LEU A 551 56.21 22.66 14.62
C LEU A 551 56.00 23.75 15.70
N SER A 552 55.31 23.41 16.79
CA SER A 552 55.00 24.32 17.91
C SER A 552 56.22 24.73 18.73
N THR A 553 57.32 23.97 18.68
CA THR A 553 58.52 24.23 19.50
C THR A 553 59.49 25.21 18.83
N LEU A 554 59.40 25.42 17.51
CA LEU A 554 60.31 26.30 16.77
C LEU A 554 59.86 27.77 16.72
N LEU A 555 58.59 28.06 16.99
CA LEU A 555 58.03 29.42 16.93
C LEU A 555 58.16 30.20 18.25
N ASN A 556 58.50 29.54 19.37
CA ASN A 556 58.58 30.16 20.69
C ASN A 556 59.98 30.69 21.09
N SER A 557 60.99 30.62 20.20
CA SER A 557 62.39 30.90 20.55
C SER A 557 62.95 32.27 20.12
N LYS A 558 62.12 33.24 19.70
CA LYS A 558 62.59 34.61 19.40
C LYS A 558 61.86 35.67 20.21
N LYS A 559 62.23 35.78 21.49
CA LYS A 559 62.12 37.04 22.25
C LYS A 559 63.22 37.98 21.77
N PHE A 560 62.88 39.00 20.98
CA PHE A 560 63.70 40.20 20.84
C PHE A 560 62.98 41.39 21.49
N GLN A 561 63.76 42.15 22.23
CA GLN A 561 63.39 43.27 23.09
C GLN A 561 62.84 44.48 22.34
N ASN A 562 61.93 45.19 23.01
CA ASN A 562 61.75 46.65 23.07
C ASN A 562 62.10 47.49 21.82
N GLN A 563 61.08 48.11 21.22
CA GLN A 563 61.02 49.56 20.96
C GLN A 563 59.63 49.98 20.42
N GLY A 564 59.02 50.98 21.07
CA GLY A 564 58.17 52.05 20.49
C GLY A 564 56.86 51.69 19.74
N PRO A 565 55.74 52.41 19.99
CA PRO A 565 54.49 52.17 19.27
C PRO A 565 54.58 52.77 17.86
N THR A 566 54.59 51.91 16.83
CA THR A 566 54.39 52.31 15.43
C THR A 566 52.95 51.99 15.00
N PRO A 567 52.23 52.92 14.34
CA PRO A 567 50.81 52.78 14.02
C PRO A 567 50.59 51.94 12.74
N GLY A 568 51.10 50.71 12.73
CA GLY A 568 50.96 49.77 11.59
C GLY A 568 50.74 48.30 11.95
N SER A 569 50.86 47.91 13.24
CA SER A 569 50.87 46.50 13.67
C SER A 569 49.47 45.90 13.97
N ASN A 570 48.41 46.70 13.95
CA ASN A 570 47.06 46.24 14.32
C ASN A 570 46.44 45.22 13.33
N ASN A 571 46.93 45.15 12.09
CA ASN A 571 46.42 44.20 11.10
C ASN A 571 46.86 42.75 11.39
N GLU A 572 48.08 42.52 11.85
CA GLU A 572 48.57 41.15 12.14
C GLU A 572 47.90 40.55 13.38
N SER A 573 47.65 41.37 14.40
CA SER A 573 46.92 40.95 15.60
C SER A 573 45.45 40.62 15.30
N PHE A 574 44.83 41.33 14.36
CA PHE A 574 43.46 41.05 13.91
C PHE A 574 43.38 39.78 13.05
N HIS A 575 44.37 39.53 12.18
CA HIS A 575 44.43 38.32 11.36
C HIS A 575 44.70 37.06 12.19
N MET A 576 45.60 37.14 13.19
CA MET A 576 45.82 36.03 14.13
C MET A 576 44.58 35.72 14.97
N LEU A 577 43.85 36.75 15.42
CA LEU A 577 42.61 36.56 16.17
C LEU A 577 41.50 35.94 15.31
N HIS A 578 41.36 36.40 14.06
CA HIS A 578 40.41 35.82 13.10
C HIS A 578 40.74 34.34 12.81
N TYR A 579 42.01 34.03 12.62
CA TYR A 579 42.46 32.65 12.39
C TYR A 579 42.21 31.75 13.62
N ALA A 580 42.50 32.23 14.82
CA ALA A 580 42.20 31.50 16.06
C ALA A 580 40.68 31.26 16.23
N HIS A 581 39.85 32.25 15.89
CA HIS A 581 38.40 32.12 15.94
C HIS A 581 37.87 31.14 14.87
N GLU A 582 38.44 31.13 13.67
CA GLU A 582 38.10 30.12 12.65
C GLU A 582 38.51 28.71 13.07
N LEU A 583 39.67 28.53 13.70
CA LEU A 583 40.08 27.25 14.25
C LEU A 583 39.10 26.77 15.32
N ALA A 584 38.70 27.63 16.25
CA ALA A 584 37.72 27.29 17.28
C ALA A 584 36.36 26.90 16.68
N ARG A 585 35.91 27.57 15.61
CA ARG A 585 34.70 27.20 14.88
C ARG A 585 34.82 25.83 14.22
N LYS A 586 35.95 25.56 13.56
CA LYS A 586 36.22 24.25 12.96
C LYS A 586 36.29 23.15 14.00
N ASP A 587 36.87 23.40 15.17
CA ASP A 587 36.91 22.43 16.27
C ASP A 587 35.50 22.13 16.80
N VAL A 588 34.66 23.15 16.99
CA VAL A 588 33.26 22.97 17.38
C VAL A 588 32.50 22.18 16.30
N GLU A 589 32.68 22.51 15.03
CA GLU A 589 32.08 21.77 13.91
C GLU A 589 32.54 20.31 13.87
N ILE A 590 33.83 20.04 14.05
CA ILE A 590 34.38 18.68 14.14
C ILE A 590 33.78 17.93 15.33
N THR A 591 33.63 18.56 16.50
CA THR A 591 33.01 17.90 17.66
C THR A 591 31.53 17.60 17.42
N ASN A 592 30.80 18.50 16.76
CA ASN A 592 29.40 18.30 16.39
C ASN A 592 29.26 17.18 15.35
N LEU A 593 30.12 17.16 14.33
CA LEU A 593 30.16 16.10 13.33
C LEU A 593 30.51 14.74 13.95
N ARG A 594 31.43 14.69 14.92
CA ARG A 594 31.75 13.47 15.66
C ARG A 594 30.56 12.99 16.50
N LYS A 595 29.84 13.89 17.18
CA LYS A 595 28.62 13.55 17.94
C LYS A 595 27.51 13.04 17.01
N ALA A 596 27.29 13.71 15.88
CA ALA A 596 26.31 13.30 14.88
C ALA A 596 26.66 11.92 14.30
N LYS A 597 27.95 11.69 13.98
CA LYS A 597 28.46 10.38 13.56
C LYS A 597 28.17 9.30 14.60
N TYR A 598 28.57 9.52 15.86
CA TYR A 598 28.35 8.55 16.94
C TYR A 598 26.86 8.25 17.16
N SER A 599 26.01 9.27 17.09
CA SER A 599 24.55 9.09 17.18
C SER A 599 24.00 8.27 16.01
N ALA A 600 24.48 8.51 14.80
CA ALA A 600 24.08 7.76 13.61
C ALA A 600 24.58 6.30 13.66
N GLU A 601 25.81 6.06 14.10
CA GLU A 601 26.37 4.72 14.32
C GLU A 601 25.58 3.96 15.38
N THR A 602 25.23 4.61 16.50
CA THR A 602 24.40 4.00 17.55
C THR A 602 23.02 3.62 17.04
N ALA A 603 22.36 4.52 16.29
CA ALA A 603 21.06 4.25 15.66
C ALA A 603 21.14 3.09 14.65
N LEU A 604 22.24 3.00 13.89
CA LEU A 604 22.48 1.89 12.97
C LEU A 604 22.65 0.56 13.72
N HIS A 605 23.44 0.53 14.80
CA HIS A 605 23.61 -0.66 15.62
C HIS A 605 22.28 -1.12 16.25
N GLN A 606 21.46 -0.19 16.74
CA GLN A 606 20.13 -0.50 17.26
C GLN A 606 19.22 -1.06 16.17
N ALA A 607 19.15 -0.42 15.00
CA ALA A 607 18.35 -0.90 13.88
C ALA A 607 18.80 -2.28 13.37
N LEU A 608 20.11 -2.56 13.40
CA LEU A 608 20.64 -3.89 13.07
C LEU A 608 20.22 -4.93 14.11
N HIS A 609 20.30 -4.62 15.39
CA HIS A 609 19.84 -5.50 16.46
C HIS A 609 18.33 -5.80 16.35
N ASP A 610 17.51 -4.77 16.13
CA ASP A 610 16.06 -4.92 15.94
C ASP A 610 15.73 -5.75 14.69
N LYS A 611 16.53 -5.61 13.63
CA LYS A 611 16.38 -6.43 12.42
C LYS A 611 16.73 -7.90 12.67
N VAL A 612 17.83 -8.17 13.39
CA VAL A 612 18.26 -9.54 13.70
C VAL A 612 17.22 -10.24 14.59
N THR A 613 16.76 -9.58 15.65
CA THR A 613 15.71 -10.11 16.54
C THR A 613 14.40 -10.37 15.79
N SER A 614 13.95 -9.43 14.94
CA SER A 614 12.77 -9.65 14.10
C SER A 614 12.95 -10.81 13.12
N GLN A 615 14.16 -10.99 12.57
CA GLN A 615 14.48 -12.11 11.69
C GLN A 615 14.47 -13.45 12.46
N GLU A 616 14.98 -13.50 13.68
CA GLU A 616 14.92 -14.68 14.55
C GLU A 616 13.47 -15.07 14.88
N GLU A 617 12.62 -14.11 15.24
CA GLU A 617 11.18 -14.36 15.47
C GLU A 617 10.47 -14.89 14.23
N LEU A 618 10.82 -14.40 13.03
CA LEU A 618 10.27 -14.90 11.78
C LEU A 618 10.75 -16.32 11.48
N HIS A 619 12.02 -16.63 11.74
CA HIS A 619 12.54 -17.98 11.60
C HIS A 619 11.85 -18.96 12.56
N GLU A 620 11.59 -18.56 13.80
CA GLU A 620 10.84 -19.37 14.75
C GLU A 620 9.39 -19.62 14.29
N LYS A 621 8.72 -18.58 13.78
CA LYS A 621 7.37 -18.72 13.21
C LYS A 621 7.36 -19.62 11.99
N ILE A 622 8.35 -19.52 11.10
CA ILE A 622 8.49 -20.40 9.93
C ILE A 622 8.68 -21.83 10.40
N SER A 623 9.59 -22.09 11.35
CA SER A 623 9.81 -23.43 11.91
C SER A 623 8.52 -24.02 12.50
N ASN A 624 7.77 -23.24 13.28
CA ASN A 624 6.50 -23.69 13.87
C ASN A 624 5.43 -23.99 12.81
N LEU A 625 5.38 -23.19 11.74
CA LEU A 625 4.45 -23.42 10.62
C LEU A 625 4.87 -24.64 9.79
N GLU A 626 6.17 -24.85 9.59
CA GLU A 626 6.71 -26.05 8.94
C GLU A 626 6.36 -27.30 9.74
N ASP A 627 6.49 -27.26 11.07
CA ASP A 627 6.10 -28.37 11.96
C ASP A 627 4.60 -28.67 11.91
N GLU A 628 3.74 -27.65 11.88
CA GLU A 628 2.29 -27.83 11.79
C GLU A 628 1.88 -28.32 10.39
N VAL A 629 2.53 -27.83 9.33
CA VAL A 629 2.34 -28.34 7.95
C VAL A 629 2.75 -29.80 7.87
N ASP A 630 3.88 -30.17 8.46
CA ASP A 630 4.34 -31.57 8.48
C ASP A 630 3.45 -32.44 9.36
N ARG A 631 2.88 -31.91 10.45
CA ARG A 631 1.84 -32.58 11.23
C ARG A 631 0.56 -32.80 10.41
N LEU A 632 0.08 -31.78 9.69
CA LEU A 632 -1.11 -31.88 8.84
C LEU A 632 -0.90 -32.83 7.65
N LYS A 633 0.28 -32.81 7.00
CA LYS A 633 0.67 -33.78 5.96
C LYS A 633 0.67 -35.20 6.50
N ARG A 634 1.10 -35.41 7.75
CA ARG A 634 1.03 -36.71 8.43
C ARG A 634 -0.42 -37.16 8.65
N TYR A 635 -1.32 -36.26 9.03
CA TYR A 635 -2.75 -36.58 9.15
C TYR A 635 -3.43 -36.87 7.80
N HIS A 636 -3.14 -36.09 6.76
CA HIS A 636 -3.74 -36.30 5.43
C HIS A 636 -3.22 -37.58 4.76
N SER A 637 -1.96 -37.96 5.00
CA SER A 637 -1.41 -39.24 4.50
C SER A 637 -2.02 -40.49 5.18
N ARG A 638 -2.74 -40.34 6.31
CA ARG A 638 -3.40 -41.47 7.01
C ARG A 638 -4.66 -41.96 6.31
N GLU A 639 -5.24 -41.17 5.40
CA GLU A 639 -6.45 -41.54 4.64
C GLU A 639 -6.22 -42.68 3.61
N GLY A 640 -4.96 -43.07 3.35
CA GLY A 640 -4.61 -44.17 2.43
C GLY A 640 -3.77 -45.30 3.03
N ALA A 641 -3.53 -45.30 4.35
CA ALA A 641 -2.68 -46.30 4.99
C ALA A 641 -3.45 -47.63 5.19
N ASN A 642 -2.88 -48.74 4.71
CA ASN A 642 -3.45 -50.08 4.87
C ASN A 642 -3.42 -50.51 6.35
N LEU A 643 -4.50 -50.21 7.08
CA LEU A 643 -4.64 -50.46 8.52
C LEU A 643 -4.44 -51.95 8.88
N GLU A 644 -4.74 -52.86 7.96
CA GLU A 644 -4.51 -54.31 8.15
C GLU A 644 -3.01 -54.66 8.17
N TYR A 645 -2.20 -54.01 7.33
CA TYR A 645 -0.74 -54.18 7.38
C TYR A 645 -0.20 -53.65 8.72
N LEU A 646 -0.63 -52.47 9.15
CA LEU A 646 -0.21 -51.89 10.42
C LEU A 646 -0.60 -52.79 11.61
N LYS A 647 -1.83 -53.32 11.61
CA LYS A 647 -2.31 -54.27 12.62
C LYS A 647 -1.44 -55.52 12.67
N ASN A 648 -1.07 -56.09 11.53
CA ASN A 648 -0.22 -57.28 11.47
C ASN A 648 1.21 -57.03 11.92
N VAL A 649 1.78 -55.87 11.61
CA VAL A 649 3.12 -55.48 12.06
C VAL A 649 3.14 -55.18 13.56
N ILE A 650 2.13 -54.50 14.10
CA ILE A 650 2.00 -54.25 15.55
C ILE A 650 1.78 -55.56 16.31
N LEU A 651 0.92 -56.45 15.80
CA LEU A 651 0.69 -57.75 16.41
C LEU A 651 1.98 -58.58 16.44
N SER A 652 2.72 -58.62 15.32
CA SER A 652 4.01 -59.29 15.25
C SER A 652 5.04 -58.65 16.20
N TYR A 653 5.04 -57.31 16.33
CA TYR A 653 5.91 -56.60 17.28
C TYR A 653 5.65 -56.98 18.74
N LEU A 654 4.39 -57.15 19.14
CA LEU A 654 4.01 -57.56 20.49
C LEU A 654 4.31 -59.04 20.77
N VAL A 655 4.25 -59.90 19.75
CA VAL A 655 4.46 -61.35 19.89
C VAL A 655 5.95 -61.73 19.79
N SER A 656 6.76 -61.01 19.00
CA SER A 656 8.17 -61.31 18.82
C SER A 656 9.00 -60.96 20.06
N ARG A 657 9.77 -61.95 20.55
CA ARG A 657 10.70 -61.78 21.68
C ARG A 657 12.10 -61.34 21.25
N ASP A 658 12.41 -61.39 19.95
CA ASP A 658 13.70 -60.99 19.42
C ASP A 658 13.83 -59.46 19.30
N PRO A 659 14.89 -58.83 19.86
CA PRO A 659 15.09 -57.38 19.78
C PRO A 659 15.37 -56.85 18.37
N GLU A 660 16.01 -57.63 17.49
CA GLU A 660 16.33 -57.17 16.12
C GLU A 660 15.09 -57.17 15.22
N SER A 661 14.28 -58.22 15.32
CA SER A 661 12.96 -58.31 14.67
C SER A 661 12.02 -57.20 15.17
N ARG A 662 12.01 -56.91 16.48
CA ARG A 662 11.25 -55.79 17.05
C ARG A 662 11.70 -54.45 16.51
N LYS A 663 13.01 -54.22 16.36
CA LYS A 663 13.54 -52.97 15.76
C LYS A 663 13.13 -52.83 14.28
N HIS A 664 13.16 -53.91 13.50
CA HIS A 664 12.69 -53.90 12.11
C HIS A 664 11.19 -53.60 11.99
N MET A 665 10.36 -54.24 12.82
CA MET A 665 8.92 -53.98 12.84
C MET A 665 8.59 -52.57 13.35
N LEU A 666 9.37 -52.04 14.30
CA LEU A 666 9.24 -50.66 14.75
C LEU A 666 9.57 -49.65 13.65
N ASN A 667 10.62 -49.90 12.85
CA ASN A 667 10.94 -49.08 11.69
C ASN A 667 9.80 -49.11 10.65
N ALA A 668 9.18 -50.26 10.43
CA ALA A 668 8.02 -50.39 9.56
C ALA A 668 6.79 -49.64 10.13
N ILE A 669 6.53 -49.73 11.44
CA ILE A 669 5.47 -48.96 12.13
C ILE A 669 5.73 -47.45 12.00
N GLY A 670 6.97 -47.01 12.24
CA GLY A 670 7.37 -45.60 12.14
C GLY A 670 7.27 -45.07 10.72
N ALA A 671 7.53 -45.90 9.70
CA ALA A 671 7.36 -45.53 8.29
C ALA A 671 5.89 -45.42 7.89
N VAL A 672 5.03 -46.36 8.34
CA VAL A 672 3.59 -46.34 8.05
C VAL A 672 2.87 -45.20 8.80
N LEU A 673 3.27 -44.94 10.04
CA LEU A 673 2.72 -43.86 10.87
C LEU A 673 3.43 -42.51 10.67
N LYS A 674 4.47 -42.47 9.81
CA LYS A 674 5.31 -41.29 9.52
C LYS A 674 5.76 -40.55 10.78
N PHE A 675 6.42 -41.25 11.70
CA PHE A 675 6.98 -40.63 12.90
C PHE A 675 8.05 -39.59 12.55
N SER A 676 8.10 -38.51 13.32
CA SER A 676 9.17 -37.51 13.24
C SER A 676 10.51 -38.16 13.55
N PRO A 677 11.63 -37.67 12.97
CA PRO A 677 12.97 -38.08 13.35
C PRO A 677 13.21 -38.00 14.87
N SER A 678 12.62 -37.00 15.55
CA SER A 678 12.70 -36.83 17.00
C SER A 678 11.96 -37.94 17.76
N GLU A 679 10.78 -38.34 17.28
CA GLU A 679 9.97 -39.41 17.87
C GLU A 679 10.65 -40.78 17.68
N MET A 680 11.19 -41.05 16.48
CA MET A 680 12.00 -42.23 16.19
C MET A 680 13.24 -42.30 17.09
N ASN A 681 13.89 -41.16 17.34
CA ASN A 681 15.03 -41.08 18.25
C ASN A 681 14.62 -41.38 19.70
N SER A 682 13.55 -40.80 20.22
CA SER A 682 13.04 -41.09 21.57
C SER A 682 12.70 -42.58 21.76
N ILE A 683 12.06 -43.19 20.75
CA ILE A 683 11.68 -44.61 20.81
C ILE A 683 12.91 -45.52 20.70
N SER A 684 13.90 -45.17 19.86
CA SER A 684 15.15 -45.92 19.75
C SER A 684 16.00 -45.85 21.02
N ILE A 685 16.00 -44.71 21.72
CA ILE A 685 16.66 -44.54 23.02
C ILE A 685 16.02 -45.47 24.05
N PHE A 686 14.68 -45.49 24.13
CA PHE A 686 13.94 -46.35 25.06
C PHE A 686 14.19 -47.85 24.82
N LEU A 687 14.30 -48.28 23.56
CA LEU A 687 14.59 -49.68 23.20
C LEU A 687 16.08 -50.04 23.33
N GLY A 688 16.98 -49.05 23.19
CA GLY A 688 18.42 -49.22 23.40
C GLY A 688 18.82 -49.41 24.87
N THR A 689 17.99 -48.94 25.81
CA THR A 689 18.24 -49.07 27.26
C THR A 689 17.85 -50.42 27.87
N GLY A 690 17.34 -51.37 27.06
CA GLY A 690 16.89 -52.70 27.50
C GLY A 690 17.98 -53.78 27.64
N LYS A 691 19.28 -53.45 27.55
CA LYS A 691 20.37 -54.38 27.89
C LYS A 691 20.81 -54.20 29.35
N LYS A 692 20.09 -54.83 30.27
CA LYS A 692 20.62 -55.34 31.53
C LYS A 692 20.04 -56.71 31.80
#